data_AF-A0AAN7WWT7-F1
#
_entry.id   AF-A0AAN7WWT7-F1
#
_cell.length_a   1.000
_cell.length_b   1.000
_cell.length_c   1.000
_cell.angle_alpha   90.00
_cell.angle_beta   90.00
_cell.angle_gamma   90.00
#
_symmetry.space_group_name_H-M   'P 1'
#
loop_
_entity.id
_entity.type
_entity.pdbx_description
1 polymer ?
#
loop_
_entity_poly.entity_id
_entity_poly.type
_entity_poly.pdbx_seq_one_letter_code
_entity_poly.pdbx_strand_id
1 'polypeptide(L)'
;MTEQKIKWACDYCTYENWPSAAKCTMCRAHKSRGPIITEEPYKITPDLDPSPGWDPPRTESGSHLLICPDSSARPRVRTASLAEIANKWSCQMCTYLNWPRALRCTQCLCQRPRTSSPTESPQTSGSNAGCRPAPHSPVDPCEEYNDRNRLNTHQQHWTCTACTYQNWPTTAKCVVCDSPKPNNQEAIELGEPAEPSPMINIQDRARWRGSCSGGQGQRRSPPMPKREDNVKMDFQRIELAAGAMSSRDEQEVDFKKLKQIRNRMRKTDWLFLNACAGVVEGDLAAIEAYKSSGGDIARQLTADEVQLLNRSSAFDVGFTLVHLAIRFQRQDMLAILLTEVNQQAAKCIPSMVCPELTEQIRREIAASLHQRKGDFACYFLTDPVTFTLPADIEDLPPAVQEKLFDEVLDRDVQKELEEESPVINWSLELGTRLDSRLYALWNRTAGDCLLDSVLQATWGIYDKDSVLRKTLHDSLHDCSHWFYTRWKEWESWYSQSFGLHFSLREEQWQEDWAFILSLASQPGASLEQTHIFVLAHILRRPIIVYGVKYYKSFRGETLGYTRFQGVYLPLLWEQSFCWKSPIALGYTRGHFSALVAMENDGYDNRGAGANLNTDDDVTVTLLPLVDSERKLLHIHFLSAQEMGNEEQQEKLLREWLDCCVTEGGMLAAMQKSSRRRNHPLVTQMVEKWLDRYRQIRPCASLSDGEEEEDEDE
;
A
#
# COMPACT_ATOMS: atom_id res chain seq x y z
N MET A 1 8.13 22.08 -24.87
CA MET A 1 8.14 21.94 -23.40
C MET A 1 6.70 21.96 -22.94
N THR A 2 6.30 21.02 -22.08
CA THR A 2 4.93 20.87 -21.59
C THR A 2 4.98 20.74 -20.08
N GLU A 3 4.31 21.64 -19.36
CA GLU A 3 4.21 21.53 -17.90
C GLU A 3 3.28 20.38 -17.54
N GLN A 4 3.83 19.34 -16.90
CA GLN A 4 3.05 18.24 -16.36
C GLN A 4 2.18 18.75 -15.21
N LYS A 5 0.86 18.82 -15.42
CA LYS A 5 -0.08 19.17 -14.35
C LYS A 5 -0.20 18.00 -13.36
N ILE A 6 0.54 18.12 -12.26
CA ILE A 6 0.67 17.15 -11.16
C ILE A 6 -0.70 16.62 -10.74
N LYS A 7 -0.96 15.34 -11.02
CA LYS A 7 -2.10 14.57 -10.48
C LYS A 7 -1.90 14.39 -8.97
N TRP A 8 -2.97 14.08 -8.23
CA TRP A 8 -2.87 13.79 -6.81
C TRP A 8 -3.14 12.31 -6.54
N ALA A 9 -2.13 11.62 -6.01
CA ALA A 9 -2.28 10.28 -5.44
C ALA A 9 -3.31 10.34 -4.29
N CYS A 10 -4.06 9.25 -4.07
CA CYS A 10 -4.99 9.19 -2.95
C CYS A 10 -4.32 8.60 -1.69
N ASP A 11 -4.39 9.33 -0.60
CA ASP A 11 -3.86 8.98 0.74
C ASP A 11 -4.30 7.60 1.28
N TYR A 12 -5.35 6.99 0.70
CA TYR A 12 -5.94 5.72 1.15
C TYR A 12 -5.77 4.55 0.17
N CYS A 13 -5.40 4.80 -1.10
CA CYS A 13 -5.30 3.74 -2.12
C CYS A 13 -4.36 4.07 -3.29
N THR A 14 -3.48 5.06 -3.10
CA THR A 14 -2.43 5.62 -3.97
C THR A 14 -2.81 6.09 -5.39
N TYR A 15 -3.95 5.66 -5.93
CA TYR A 15 -4.41 5.94 -7.30
C TYR A 15 -4.33 7.42 -7.68
N GLU A 16 -3.72 7.71 -8.83
CA GLU A 16 -3.55 9.07 -9.37
C GLU A 16 -4.87 9.68 -9.87
N ASN A 17 -5.33 10.72 -9.18
CA ASN A 17 -6.54 11.44 -9.53
C ASN A 17 -6.22 12.75 -10.26
N TRP A 18 -7.05 13.11 -11.24
CA TRP A 18 -6.95 14.40 -11.92
C TRP A 18 -7.03 15.58 -10.91
N PRO A 19 -6.32 16.70 -11.13
CA PRO A 19 -6.27 17.81 -10.18
C PRO A 19 -7.63 18.35 -9.74
N SER A 20 -8.62 18.29 -10.65
CA SER A 20 -10.01 18.70 -10.49
C SER A 20 -10.91 17.71 -9.73
N ALA A 21 -10.47 16.46 -9.51
CA ALA A 21 -11.25 15.48 -8.77
C ALA A 21 -11.26 15.83 -7.27
N ALA A 22 -12.45 16.03 -6.69
CA ALA A 22 -12.63 16.36 -5.27
C ALA A 22 -12.65 15.13 -4.34
N LYS A 23 -12.75 13.94 -4.91
CA LYS A 23 -12.63 12.63 -4.25
C LYS A 23 -11.84 11.68 -5.13
N CYS A 24 -11.29 10.63 -4.54
CA CYS A 24 -10.60 9.58 -5.27
C CYS A 24 -11.57 8.83 -6.20
N THR A 25 -11.10 8.51 -7.39
CA THR A 25 -11.84 7.74 -8.41
C THR A 25 -12.08 6.29 -7.95
N MET A 26 -11.12 5.72 -7.22
CA MET A 26 -11.16 4.33 -6.73
C MET A 26 -11.91 4.21 -5.39
N CYS A 27 -11.29 4.62 -4.27
CA CYS A 27 -11.84 4.41 -2.92
C CYS A 27 -12.86 5.46 -2.47
N ARG A 28 -13.10 6.52 -3.26
CA ARG A 28 -14.00 7.65 -2.93
C ARG A 28 -13.63 8.48 -1.69
N ALA A 29 -12.48 8.24 -1.07
CA ALA A 29 -11.93 9.14 -0.06
C ALA A 29 -11.83 10.57 -0.60
N HIS A 30 -12.01 11.58 0.26
CA HIS A 30 -11.92 12.97 -0.17
C HIS A 30 -10.48 13.34 -0.57
N LYS A 31 -10.35 14.29 -1.50
CA LYS A 31 -9.07 14.97 -1.70
C LYS A 31 -8.74 15.73 -0.44
N SER A 32 -7.68 15.33 0.25
CA SER A 32 -7.12 16.09 1.37
C SER A 32 -6.80 17.51 0.89
N ARG A 33 -7.36 18.50 1.59
CA ARG A 33 -6.96 19.90 1.44
C ARG A 33 -6.17 20.26 2.68
N GLY A 34 -4.89 20.57 2.49
CA GLY A 34 -4.09 21.28 3.49
C GLY A 34 -4.76 22.61 3.88
N PRO A 35 -4.33 23.22 5.00
CA PRO A 35 -5.08 24.27 5.66
C PRO A 35 -5.35 25.47 4.76
N ILE A 36 -6.56 26.03 4.90
CA ILE A 36 -6.93 27.30 4.29
C ILE A 36 -6.17 28.41 5.02
N ILE A 37 -5.05 28.84 4.47
CA ILE A 37 -4.46 30.14 4.81
C ILE A 37 -5.27 31.21 4.07
N THR A 38 -6.36 31.67 4.70
CA THR A 38 -6.84 33.03 4.45
C THR A 38 -5.95 33.99 5.24
N GLU A 39 -5.23 34.86 4.55
CA GLU A 39 -4.95 36.25 4.94
C GLU A 39 -4.38 36.99 3.71
N GLU A 40 -5.08 38.02 3.26
CA GLU A 40 -4.50 39.15 2.53
C GLU A 40 -5.15 40.45 3.06
N PRO A 41 -4.43 41.58 3.06
CA PRO A 41 -4.16 42.22 4.35
C PRO A 41 -5.04 43.41 4.70
N TYR A 42 -5.21 43.63 6.01
CA TYR A 42 -5.76 44.85 6.58
C TYR A 42 -5.02 46.11 6.11
N LYS A 43 -5.78 47.12 5.70
CA LYS A 43 -5.36 48.54 5.71
C LYS A 43 -6.24 49.30 6.70
N ILE A 44 -5.61 50.13 7.53
CA ILE A 44 -6.22 50.88 8.63
C ILE A 44 -6.32 52.36 8.22
N THR A 45 -7.44 53.03 8.56
CA THR A 45 -7.69 54.49 8.82
C THR A 45 -9.18 54.83 8.51
N PRO A 46 -9.82 55.86 9.12
CA PRO A 46 -10.70 55.58 10.25
C PRO A 46 -12.08 56.30 10.20
N ASP A 47 -12.77 56.29 11.35
CA ASP A 47 -13.84 57.21 11.80
C ASP A 47 -15.16 57.32 10.98
N LEU A 48 -16.25 56.76 11.52
CA LEU A 48 -17.35 57.52 12.19
C LEU A 48 -18.53 56.62 12.62
N ASP A 49 -19.01 56.83 13.85
CA ASP A 49 -20.32 56.40 14.41
C ASP A 49 -21.46 57.32 13.85
N PRO A 50 -22.79 57.05 13.98
CA PRO A 50 -23.43 56.46 15.17
C PRO A 50 -24.58 55.42 14.98
N SER A 51 -24.85 54.71 16.07
CA SER A 51 -26.13 54.08 16.52
C SER A 51 -27.33 55.07 16.57
N PRO A 52 -28.63 54.71 16.86
CA PRO A 52 -29.12 53.63 17.76
C PRO A 52 -30.50 52.94 17.50
N GLY A 53 -30.91 52.04 18.41
CA GLY A 53 -32.29 51.48 18.62
C GLY A 53 -32.28 49.94 18.80
N TRP A 54 -32.62 49.29 19.93
CA TRP A 54 -33.74 49.40 20.91
C TRP A 54 -35.12 49.16 20.23
N ASP A 55 -35.99 48.20 20.61
CA ASP A 55 -36.04 47.26 21.76
C ASP A 55 -36.77 45.91 21.44
N PRO A 56 -36.68 44.88 22.30
CA PRO A 56 -37.39 43.58 22.20
C PRO A 56 -38.56 43.50 23.22
N PRO A 57 -38.98 42.35 23.82
CA PRO A 57 -39.08 40.95 23.40
C PRO A 57 -40.53 40.38 23.51
N ARG A 58 -40.75 39.08 23.19
CA ARG A 58 -41.70 38.22 23.95
C ARG A 58 -41.63 36.71 23.62
N THR A 59 -41.36 35.89 24.66
CA THR A 59 -41.99 34.59 25.05
C THR A 59 -42.10 33.44 24.02
N GLU A 60 -41.77 32.17 24.30
CA GLU A 60 -41.55 31.40 25.57
C GLU A 60 -40.28 30.50 25.44
N SER A 61 -39.43 30.34 26.47
CA SER A 61 -39.40 29.26 27.50
C SER A 61 -39.31 27.80 26.98
N GLY A 62 -38.33 26.96 27.36
CA GLY A 62 -37.15 27.19 28.22
C GLY A 62 -36.26 25.94 28.49
N SER A 63 -35.06 26.20 29.05
CA SER A 63 -34.19 25.33 29.89
C SER A 63 -33.78 23.88 29.51
N HIS A 64 -32.55 23.74 28.96
CA HIS A 64 -31.35 23.08 29.54
C HIS A 64 -31.35 21.62 30.13
N LEU A 65 -30.35 20.83 29.67
CA LEU A 65 -29.66 19.64 30.28
C LEU A 65 -30.50 18.35 30.51
N LEU A 66 -30.11 17.13 30.11
CA LEU A 66 -28.87 16.40 30.44
C LEU A 66 -28.56 15.20 29.50
N ILE A 67 -27.26 14.97 29.28
CA ILE A 67 -26.48 13.69 29.26
C ILE A 67 -27.12 12.34 28.84
N CYS A 68 -26.43 11.70 27.89
CA CYS A 68 -26.34 10.26 27.52
C CYS A 68 -27.38 9.58 26.59
N PRO A 69 -26.98 8.50 25.87
CA PRO A 69 -27.73 7.94 24.73
C PRO A 69 -28.17 6.47 24.87
N ASP A 70 -29.21 6.05 24.14
CA ASP A 70 -29.21 4.73 23.49
C ASP A 70 -30.16 4.62 22.27
N SER A 71 -29.78 3.74 21.35
CA SER A 71 -30.57 2.87 20.47
C SER A 71 -31.70 3.36 19.53
N SER A 72 -31.54 2.95 18.26
CA SER A 72 -32.57 2.28 17.44
C SER A 72 -33.59 3.09 16.61
N ALA A 73 -33.14 4.07 15.81
CA ALA A 73 -33.95 4.58 14.67
C ALA A 73 -33.12 4.82 13.39
N ARG A 74 -33.15 3.88 12.42
CA ARG A 74 -32.62 4.11 11.05
C ARG A 74 -33.59 4.94 10.22
N PRO A 75 -33.18 6.07 9.62
CA PRO A 75 -33.98 6.76 8.60
C PRO A 75 -34.13 5.88 7.34
N ARG A 76 -35.36 5.44 7.02
CA ARG A 76 -35.64 4.67 5.80
C ARG A 76 -35.59 5.56 4.56
N VAL A 77 -34.42 5.62 3.91
CA VAL A 77 -34.30 6.17 2.55
C VAL A 77 -35.10 5.28 1.59
N ARG A 78 -36.08 5.85 0.88
CA ARG A 78 -36.85 5.12 -0.14
C ARG A 78 -35.98 4.80 -1.35
N THR A 79 -35.89 3.52 -1.72
CA THR A 79 -35.30 3.07 -2.97
C THR A 79 -36.14 3.58 -4.15
N ALA A 80 -35.52 4.29 -5.09
CA ALA A 80 -36.17 4.69 -6.35
C ALA A 80 -36.44 3.46 -7.23
N SER A 81 -37.54 3.46 -7.97
CA SER A 81 -37.92 2.29 -8.79
C SER A 81 -37.16 2.26 -10.12
N LEU A 82 -36.97 1.07 -10.69
CA LEU A 82 -36.30 0.88 -11.99
C LEU A 82 -36.94 1.72 -13.12
N ALA A 83 -38.25 2.00 -13.05
CA ALA A 83 -38.98 2.83 -14.02
C ALA A 83 -38.54 4.30 -14.04
N GLU A 84 -38.01 4.84 -12.93
CA GLU A 84 -37.57 6.24 -12.83
C GLU A 84 -36.19 6.48 -13.46
N ILE A 85 -35.42 5.42 -13.69
CA ILE A 85 -34.09 5.47 -14.31
C ILE A 85 -34.22 5.60 -15.83
N ALA A 86 -35.14 4.84 -16.45
CA ALA A 86 -35.31 4.71 -17.90
C ALA A 86 -35.62 6.01 -18.66
N ASN A 87 -36.06 7.07 -17.96
CA ASN A 87 -36.44 8.35 -18.57
C ASN A 87 -35.41 9.48 -18.37
N LYS A 88 -34.26 9.22 -17.75
CA LYS A 88 -33.20 10.24 -17.53
C LYS A 88 -32.23 10.28 -18.72
N TRP A 89 -31.74 11.46 -19.10
CA TRP A 89 -30.80 11.62 -20.22
C TRP A 89 -29.36 11.83 -19.73
N SER A 90 -28.43 10.98 -20.16
CA SER A 90 -27.00 11.12 -19.90
C SER A 90 -26.42 12.30 -20.68
N CYS A 91 -25.69 13.20 -20.01
CA CYS A 91 -25.00 14.28 -20.71
C CYS A 91 -23.81 13.76 -21.53
N GLN A 92 -23.74 14.09 -22.82
CA GLN A 92 -22.63 13.66 -23.69
C GLN A 92 -21.26 14.21 -23.25
N MET A 93 -21.20 15.29 -22.48
CA MET A 93 -19.94 15.91 -22.01
C MET A 93 -19.45 15.42 -20.65
N CYS A 94 -20.32 14.83 -19.81
CA CYS A 94 -19.94 14.43 -18.44
C CYS A 94 -20.69 13.19 -17.90
N THR A 95 -21.42 12.47 -18.76
CA THR A 95 -22.25 11.27 -18.48
C THR A 95 -23.39 11.39 -17.48
N TYR A 96 -23.43 12.44 -16.66
CA TYR A 96 -24.45 12.67 -15.62
C TYR A 96 -25.89 12.51 -16.13
N LEU A 97 -26.69 11.69 -15.45
CA LEU A 97 -28.09 11.41 -15.81
C LEU A 97 -29.03 12.51 -15.31
N ASN A 98 -29.42 13.38 -16.24
CA ASN A 98 -30.31 14.50 -16.02
C ASN A 98 -31.78 14.09 -16.09
N TRP A 99 -32.64 14.81 -15.37
CA TRP A 99 -34.09 14.60 -15.43
C TRP A 99 -34.67 14.84 -16.84
N PRO A 100 -35.71 14.11 -17.27
CA PRO A 100 -36.29 14.23 -18.62
C PRO A 100 -36.75 15.63 -19.03
N ARG A 101 -37.05 16.52 -18.08
CA ARG A 101 -37.44 17.92 -18.34
C ARG A 101 -36.27 18.92 -18.34
N ALA A 102 -35.05 18.50 -17.99
CA ALA A 102 -33.88 19.39 -17.95
C ALA A 102 -33.38 19.70 -19.36
N LEU A 103 -33.34 20.99 -19.72
CA LEU A 103 -32.86 21.50 -21.01
C LEU A 103 -31.33 21.69 -21.05
N ARG A 104 -30.68 21.67 -19.88
CA ARG A 104 -29.23 21.77 -19.67
C ARG A 104 -28.81 20.75 -18.61
N CYS A 105 -27.57 20.28 -18.67
CA CYS A 105 -27.03 19.36 -17.69
C CYS A 105 -26.85 20.04 -16.32
N THR A 106 -27.32 19.44 -15.23
CA THR A 106 -27.22 20.03 -13.89
C THR A 106 -25.76 20.16 -13.40
N GLN A 107 -24.84 19.32 -13.86
CA GLN A 107 -23.43 19.34 -13.44
C GLN A 107 -22.50 20.21 -14.30
N CYS A 108 -22.74 20.32 -15.61
CA CYS A 108 -21.84 21.06 -16.53
C CYS A 108 -22.53 22.13 -17.39
N LEU A 109 -23.84 22.35 -17.20
CA LEU A 109 -24.68 23.34 -17.90
C LEU A 109 -24.78 23.21 -19.44
N CYS A 110 -24.07 22.24 -20.05
CA CYS A 110 -24.19 21.92 -21.47
C CYS A 110 -25.65 21.62 -21.86
N GLN A 111 -26.09 22.13 -23.02
CA GLN A 111 -27.47 21.98 -23.48
C GLN A 111 -27.79 20.53 -23.86
N ARG A 112 -29.05 20.12 -23.70
CA ARG A 112 -29.53 18.82 -24.15
C ARG A 112 -29.54 18.76 -25.69
N PRO A 113 -28.95 17.72 -26.32
CA PRO A 113 -29.12 17.48 -27.75
C PRO A 113 -30.60 17.30 -28.11
N ARG A 114 -31.07 18.00 -29.15
CA ARG A 114 -32.41 17.76 -29.73
C ARG A 114 -32.30 16.74 -30.85
N THR A 115 -32.76 15.52 -30.61
CA THR A 115 -32.96 14.50 -31.65
C THR A 115 -34.41 14.52 -32.11
N SER A 116 -34.64 14.69 -33.42
CA SER A 116 -35.93 14.47 -34.04
C SER A 116 -36.28 12.98 -34.06
N SER A 117 -37.52 12.64 -33.70
CA SER A 117 -38.05 11.28 -33.75
C SER A 117 -38.40 10.84 -35.18
N PRO A 118 -38.36 9.54 -35.51
CA PRO A 118 -38.56 9.05 -36.86
C PRO A 118 -40.04 8.83 -37.21
N THR A 119 -40.50 9.32 -38.36
CA THR A 119 -41.74 8.85 -39.02
C THR A 119 -41.70 9.17 -40.52
N GLU A 120 -42.43 8.36 -41.29
CA GLU A 120 -42.76 8.50 -42.72
C GLU A 120 -41.64 8.35 -43.77
N SER A 121 -42.04 7.78 -44.90
CA SER A 121 -41.23 7.52 -46.10
C SER A 121 -42.02 7.94 -47.33
N PRO A 122 -41.35 8.28 -48.43
CA PRO A 122 -41.78 7.71 -49.70
C PRO A 122 -40.63 7.19 -50.58
N GLN A 123 -41.02 6.48 -51.64
CA GLN A 123 -40.19 5.71 -52.56
C GLN A 123 -39.43 6.57 -53.59
N THR A 124 -38.32 6.08 -54.18
CA THR A 124 -38.26 5.68 -55.62
C THR A 124 -36.87 5.20 -56.13
N SER A 125 -36.91 4.10 -56.90
CA SER A 125 -36.20 3.80 -58.17
C SER A 125 -34.69 4.03 -58.44
N GLY A 126 -33.96 2.92 -58.69
CA GLY A 126 -32.94 2.76 -59.78
C GLY A 126 -31.48 3.15 -59.47
N SER A 127 -30.43 2.60 -60.12
CA SER A 127 -30.30 1.54 -61.16
C SER A 127 -28.84 0.97 -61.21
N ASN A 128 -28.60 -0.13 -61.93
CA ASN A 128 -27.30 -0.87 -61.99
C ASN A 128 -26.24 -0.33 -63.00
N ALA A 129 -24.94 -0.34 -62.63
CA ALA A 129 -23.74 -0.60 -63.48
C ALA A 129 -22.44 -0.53 -62.62
N GLY A 130 -21.26 -1.12 -62.94
CA GLY A 130 -20.92 -2.16 -63.92
C GLY A 130 -19.45 -2.14 -64.45
N CYS A 131 -18.57 -3.07 -64.01
CA CYS A 131 -17.24 -3.42 -64.60
C CYS A 131 -16.10 -2.34 -64.56
N ARG A 132 -14.78 -2.57 -64.75
CA ARG A 132 -13.81 -3.73 -64.72
C ARG A 132 -12.35 -3.18 -64.47
N PRO A 133 -11.25 -3.98 -64.34
CA PRO A 133 -10.04 -3.62 -63.55
C PRO A 133 -8.67 -3.44 -64.29
N ALA A 134 -7.58 -3.27 -63.49
CA ALA A 134 -6.12 -3.41 -63.75
C ALA A 134 -5.36 -2.14 -64.23
N PRO A 135 -4.00 -2.02 -64.07
CA PRO A 135 -2.98 -3.01 -63.61
C PRO A 135 -2.09 -2.55 -62.41
N HIS A 136 -0.97 -3.24 -62.16
CA HIS A 136 -0.11 -3.18 -60.95
C HIS A 136 1.23 -2.42 -61.10
N SER A 137 1.80 -2.02 -59.96
CA SER A 137 3.27 -1.94 -59.70
C SER A 137 3.58 -2.28 -58.22
N PRO A 138 4.77 -2.82 -57.87
CA PRO A 138 5.01 -3.42 -56.55
C PRO A 138 5.61 -2.46 -55.50
N VAL A 139 5.15 -2.56 -54.25
CA VAL A 139 5.75 -1.94 -53.03
C VAL A 139 5.59 -2.92 -51.85
N ASP A 140 6.46 -2.82 -50.86
CA ASP A 140 6.64 -3.73 -49.71
C ASP A 140 5.48 -3.63 -48.66
N PRO A 141 4.83 -4.73 -48.24
CA PRO A 141 3.63 -4.67 -47.40
C PRO A 141 3.94 -4.69 -45.89
N CYS A 142 4.33 -3.54 -45.31
CA CYS A 142 4.39 -3.39 -43.84
C CYS A 142 3.86 -2.06 -43.24
N GLU A 143 3.57 -1.02 -44.04
CA GLU A 143 3.18 0.32 -43.51
C GLU A 143 1.69 0.70 -43.72
N GLU A 144 0.76 -0.25 -43.91
CA GLU A 144 -0.66 0.06 -44.19
C GLU A 144 -1.67 -0.45 -43.13
N TYR A 145 -1.58 0.03 -41.88
CA TYR A 145 -2.71 -0.09 -40.93
C TYR A 145 -2.92 1.07 -39.93
N ASN A 146 -2.22 2.20 -40.08
CA ASN A 146 -2.34 3.32 -39.11
C ASN A 146 -3.29 4.47 -39.52
N ASP A 147 -3.88 4.47 -40.72
CA ASP A 147 -4.61 5.65 -41.24
C ASP A 147 -6.14 5.58 -41.12
N ARG A 148 -6.66 5.05 -39.99
CA ARG A 148 -8.12 4.99 -39.71
C ARG A 148 -8.64 6.00 -38.67
N ASN A 149 -7.78 6.93 -38.22
CA ASN A 149 -8.15 8.04 -37.31
C ASN A 149 -8.09 9.44 -37.97
N ARG A 150 -7.75 9.55 -39.26
CA ARG A 150 -7.72 10.85 -39.98
C ARG A 150 -9.07 11.25 -40.57
N LEU A 151 -9.99 11.68 -39.70
CA LEU A 151 -11.28 12.25 -40.12
C LEU A 151 -11.69 13.51 -39.34
N ASN A 152 -10.80 14.51 -39.28
CA ASN A 152 -11.11 15.96 -39.44
C ASN A 152 -9.87 16.85 -39.16
N THR A 153 -9.13 17.25 -40.20
CA THR A 153 -8.06 18.26 -40.10
C THR A 153 -8.08 19.26 -41.26
N HIS A 154 -9.19 19.99 -41.41
CA HIS A 154 -9.27 21.16 -42.31
C HIS A 154 -10.13 22.30 -41.73
N GLN A 155 -9.77 22.76 -40.53
CA GLN A 155 -10.12 24.10 -40.05
C GLN A 155 -8.82 24.76 -39.54
N GLN A 156 -8.45 25.92 -40.07
CA GLN A 156 -7.18 26.55 -39.74
C GLN A 156 -7.28 27.32 -38.41
N HIS A 157 -6.75 26.74 -37.34
CA HIS A 157 -6.60 27.42 -36.05
C HIS A 157 -5.42 28.39 -36.08
N TRP A 158 -5.48 29.47 -35.28
CA TRP A 158 -4.35 30.37 -35.06
C TRP A 158 -3.72 30.14 -33.70
N THR A 159 -2.40 30.00 -33.65
CA THR A 159 -1.63 29.78 -32.42
C THR A 159 -1.42 31.10 -31.70
N CYS A 160 -1.79 31.19 -30.42
CA CYS A 160 -1.55 32.37 -29.60
C CYS A 160 -0.05 32.52 -29.30
N THR A 161 0.54 33.68 -29.62
CA THR A 161 1.96 33.96 -29.37
C THR A 161 2.31 34.06 -27.88
N ALA A 162 1.34 34.38 -27.01
CA ALA A 162 1.57 34.53 -25.57
C ALA A 162 1.50 33.21 -24.77
N CYS A 163 0.64 32.26 -25.18
CA CYS A 163 0.40 31.02 -24.42
C CYS A 163 0.43 29.72 -25.26
N THR A 164 0.75 29.81 -26.56
CA THR A 164 0.79 28.70 -27.54
C THR A 164 -0.54 27.96 -27.80
N TYR A 165 -1.65 28.38 -27.19
CA TYR A 165 -2.96 27.75 -27.42
C TYR A 165 -3.48 27.96 -28.85
N GLN A 166 -4.04 26.90 -29.46
CA GLN A 166 -4.68 26.97 -30.78
C GLN A 166 -6.13 27.46 -30.67
N ASN A 167 -6.39 28.62 -31.26
CA ASN A 167 -7.70 29.27 -31.27
C ASN A 167 -8.42 29.11 -32.60
N TRP A 168 -9.75 29.06 -32.57
CA TRP A 168 -10.58 29.01 -33.78
C TRP A 168 -10.32 30.24 -34.68
N PRO A 169 -10.34 30.09 -36.02
CA PRO A 169 -9.96 31.16 -36.96
C PRO A 169 -10.73 32.47 -36.76
N THR A 170 -11.97 32.37 -36.29
CA THR A 170 -12.93 33.46 -36.09
C THR A 170 -12.77 34.22 -34.77
N THR A 171 -11.96 33.77 -33.80
CA THR A 171 -11.77 34.54 -32.56
C THR A 171 -10.71 35.62 -32.74
N ALA A 172 -11.05 36.86 -32.38
CA ALA A 172 -10.11 38.00 -32.40
C ALA A 172 -9.14 38.01 -31.20
N LYS A 173 -9.40 37.18 -30.19
CA LYS A 173 -8.63 37.02 -28.95
C LYS A 173 -8.48 35.55 -28.59
N CYS A 174 -7.48 35.24 -27.77
CA CYS A 174 -7.21 33.90 -27.26
C CYS A 174 -8.21 33.52 -26.15
N VAL A 175 -8.92 32.40 -26.30
CA VAL A 175 -9.94 31.95 -25.33
C VAL A 175 -9.36 31.52 -23.96
N VAL A 176 -8.04 31.40 -23.85
CA VAL A 176 -7.33 30.99 -22.62
C VAL A 176 -6.70 32.17 -21.87
N CYS A 177 -6.37 33.28 -22.54
CA CYS A 177 -5.61 34.38 -21.95
C CYS A 177 -5.93 35.78 -22.50
N ASP A 178 -7.02 35.93 -23.27
CA ASP A 178 -7.53 37.16 -23.91
C ASP A 178 -6.55 37.95 -24.82
N SER A 179 -5.32 37.46 -25.02
CA SER A 179 -4.33 38.08 -25.90
C SER A 179 -4.85 38.15 -27.35
N PRO A 180 -4.65 39.28 -28.06
CA PRO A 180 -5.20 39.49 -29.39
C PRO A 180 -4.56 38.58 -30.45
N LYS A 181 -5.29 38.36 -31.54
CA LYS A 181 -4.82 37.63 -32.72
C LYS A 181 -3.74 38.42 -33.48
N PRO A 182 -2.56 37.85 -33.79
CA PRO A 182 -1.57 38.47 -34.67
C PRO A 182 -2.14 38.72 -36.08
N ASN A 183 -1.72 39.82 -36.72
CA ASN A 183 -2.12 40.26 -38.07
C ASN A 183 -3.63 40.56 -38.28
N ASN A 184 -4.23 41.34 -37.38
CA ASN A 184 -5.30 42.27 -37.76
C ASN A 184 -4.67 43.64 -38.08
N GLN A 185 -4.43 43.92 -39.37
CA GLN A 185 -3.67 45.09 -39.83
C GLN A 185 -4.59 46.26 -40.26
N GLU A 186 -5.41 46.78 -39.35
CA GLU A 186 -6.28 47.94 -39.65
C GLU A 186 -6.56 48.83 -38.41
N ALA A 187 -5.48 49.31 -37.79
CA ALA A 187 -5.46 50.48 -36.89
C ALA A 187 -4.01 51.01 -36.78
N ILE A 188 -3.77 52.20 -37.32
CA ILE A 188 -2.51 52.97 -37.25
C ILE A 188 -2.82 54.29 -36.51
N GLU A 189 -1.78 55.03 -36.08
CA GLU A 189 -1.84 56.33 -35.36
C GLU A 189 -2.30 56.24 -33.88
N LEU A 190 -1.66 56.87 -32.87
CA LEU A 190 -0.51 57.81 -32.80
C LEU A 190 0.31 57.59 -31.50
N GLY A 191 1.62 57.89 -31.51
CA GLY A 191 2.46 57.98 -30.29
C GLY A 191 3.96 57.72 -30.55
N GLU A 192 4.80 58.76 -30.43
CA GLU A 192 6.24 58.74 -30.80
C GLU A 192 7.23 58.57 -29.61
N PRO A 193 8.55 58.35 -29.84
CA PRO A 193 9.42 57.54 -28.96
C PRO A 193 10.51 58.31 -28.16
N ALA A 194 11.32 57.56 -27.39
CA ALA A 194 12.63 57.97 -26.88
C ALA A 194 13.61 56.77 -26.68
N GLU A 195 14.92 57.04 -26.72
CA GLU A 195 16.09 56.11 -26.69
C GLU A 195 17.03 56.42 -25.49
N PRO A 196 18.21 55.78 -25.26
CA PRO A 196 18.76 54.45 -25.63
C PRO A 196 19.49 53.67 -24.47
N SER A 197 20.21 52.59 -24.85
CA SER A 197 21.04 51.60 -24.10
C SER A 197 22.39 52.15 -23.50
N PRO A 198 23.40 51.35 -23.02
CA PRO A 198 23.68 49.88 -22.94
C PRO A 198 23.95 49.38 -21.48
N MET A 199 24.63 48.27 -21.05
CA MET A 199 25.63 47.26 -21.55
C MET A 199 25.35 45.84 -20.92
N ILE A 200 25.86 44.65 -21.30
CA ILE A 200 27.06 44.14 -22.07
C ILE A 200 28.32 43.92 -21.16
N ASN A 201 29.01 42.76 -21.05
CA ASN A 201 28.81 41.41 -21.65
C ASN A 201 29.56 40.23 -20.92
N ILE A 202 28.95 39.02 -20.94
CA ILE A 202 29.51 37.65 -21.20
C ILE A 202 30.63 36.99 -20.34
N GLN A 203 30.65 35.64 -20.43
CA GLN A 203 31.39 34.60 -19.69
C GLN A 203 32.78 34.20 -20.29
N ASP A 204 33.55 33.40 -19.52
CA ASP A 204 34.05 32.03 -19.86
C ASP A 204 35.58 31.68 -19.84
N ARG A 205 35.80 30.37 -19.65
CA ARG A 205 36.94 29.43 -19.50
C ARG A 205 38.38 29.65 -20.05
N ALA A 206 39.33 29.45 -19.13
CA ALA A 206 40.31 28.33 -19.05
C ALA A 206 41.72 28.33 -19.73
N ARG A 207 42.58 27.41 -19.21
CA ARG A 207 44.02 27.11 -19.51
C ARG A 207 45.00 28.11 -18.84
N TRP A 208 46.24 27.77 -18.43
CA TRP A 208 47.24 26.78 -18.92
C TRP A 208 48.05 26.05 -17.81
N ARG A 209 49.08 25.26 -18.21
CA ARG A 209 49.96 24.42 -17.36
C ARG A 209 51.24 25.16 -16.90
N GLY A 210 51.89 24.68 -15.83
CA GLY A 210 53.26 25.00 -15.40
C GLY A 210 53.74 24.08 -14.26
N SER A 211 55.04 23.90 -14.04
CA SER A 211 55.59 22.94 -13.05
C SER A 211 56.95 23.36 -12.47
N CYS A 212 57.32 22.77 -11.32
CA CYS A 212 58.61 22.77 -10.57
C CYS A 212 59.24 24.14 -10.22
N SER A 213 59.77 24.42 -9.02
CA SER A 213 59.98 23.65 -7.77
C SER A 213 59.93 24.62 -6.56
N GLY A 214 59.86 24.22 -5.28
CA GLY A 214 59.86 22.88 -4.67
C GLY A 214 60.91 22.76 -3.56
N GLY A 215 60.51 22.50 -2.30
CA GLY A 215 61.39 22.49 -1.12
C GLY A 215 60.85 21.70 0.07
N GLN A 216 61.78 21.14 0.86
CA GLN A 216 61.66 20.18 1.97
C GLN A 216 60.39 20.18 2.85
N GLY A 217 59.88 18.97 3.16
CA GLY A 217 58.90 18.70 4.23
C GLY A 217 58.44 17.23 4.24
N GLN A 218 58.77 16.47 5.28
CA GLN A 218 58.44 15.02 5.35
C GLN A 218 56.96 14.78 5.69
N ARG A 219 56.32 13.84 4.99
CA ARG A 219 54.96 13.36 5.31
C ARG A 219 55.00 12.04 6.09
N ARG A 220 54.21 11.95 7.16
CA ARG A 220 53.59 10.69 7.63
C ARG A 220 52.16 11.00 8.09
N SER A 221 51.22 10.12 7.75
CA SER A 221 49.79 10.28 8.07
C SER A 221 49.47 9.86 9.50
N PRO A 222 48.49 10.48 10.18
CA PRO A 222 47.94 9.97 11.44
C PRO A 222 47.02 8.75 11.19
N PRO A 223 46.97 7.77 12.12
CA PRO A 223 46.09 6.60 12.02
C PRO A 223 44.67 6.85 12.56
N MET A 224 43.73 5.96 12.23
CA MET A 224 42.36 6.00 12.75
C MET A 224 42.27 5.50 14.20
N PRO A 225 41.39 6.08 15.05
CA PRO A 225 40.87 5.40 16.23
C PRO A 225 39.78 4.40 15.84
N LYS A 226 39.74 3.24 16.50
CA LYS A 226 38.53 2.40 16.54
C LYS A 226 37.48 3.13 17.39
N ARG A 227 36.20 3.06 17.01
CA ARG A 227 35.09 3.49 17.86
C ARG A 227 34.26 2.26 18.22
N GLU A 228 34.12 2.01 19.51
CA GLU A 228 33.12 1.11 20.07
C GLU A 228 31.89 1.97 20.36
N ASP A 229 30.75 1.70 19.72
CA ASP A 229 29.54 2.53 19.85
C ASP A 229 28.75 2.21 21.13
N ASN A 230 29.38 2.52 22.27
CA ASN A 230 28.70 2.67 23.54
C ASN A 230 28.05 4.06 23.60
N VAL A 231 26.77 4.15 23.21
CA VAL A 231 25.99 5.40 23.20
C VAL A 231 25.68 5.85 24.64
N LYS A 232 26.60 6.60 25.24
CA LYS A 232 26.30 7.45 26.39
C LYS A 232 25.37 8.57 25.93
N MET A 233 24.10 8.51 26.32
CA MET A 233 23.15 9.61 26.09
C MET A 233 23.45 10.80 27.01
N ASP A 234 23.40 12.01 26.47
CA ASP A 234 23.67 13.26 27.20
C ASP A 234 22.52 13.61 28.15
N PHE A 235 22.72 13.39 29.45
CA PHE A 235 21.69 13.57 30.49
C PHE A 235 21.47 15.03 30.94
N GLN A 236 22.00 16.02 30.22
CA GLN A 236 22.23 17.38 30.74
C GLN A 236 21.40 18.48 30.03
N ARG A 237 20.09 18.24 29.84
CA ARG A 237 19.14 19.24 29.30
C ARG A 237 17.87 19.50 30.15
N ILE A 238 17.69 18.81 31.28
CA ILE A 238 16.49 18.96 32.16
C ILE A 238 16.87 19.60 33.52
N GLU A 239 17.61 20.71 33.48
CA GLU A 239 17.84 21.58 34.65
C GLU A 239 17.93 23.05 34.20
N LEU A 240 16.79 23.77 34.17
CA LEU A 240 16.71 25.25 34.16
C LEU A 240 15.24 25.75 34.17
N ALA A 241 14.59 25.81 35.34
CA ALA A 241 13.55 26.82 35.72
C ALA A 241 12.72 26.43 36.96
N ALA A 242 13.18 26.74 38.18
CA ALA A 242 12.34 27.02 39.36
C ALA A 242 13.22 27.52 40.51
N GLY A 243 13.09 28.79 40.91
CA GLY A 243 14.04 29.45 41.83
C GLY A 243 13.38 30.43 42.80
N ALA A 244 12.28 30.03 43.43
CA ALA A 244 11.59 30.86 44.43
C ALA A 244 11.05 30.02 45.60
N MET A 245 11.71 30.13 46.76
CA MET A 245 11.23 29.75 48.10
C MET A 245 10.67 28.32 48.29
N SER A 246 11.58 27.35 48.40
CA SER A 246 11.36 26.08 49.12
C SER A 246 12.43 25.98 50.22
N SER A 247 12.17 25.27 51.32
CA SER A 247 13.22 25.05 52.34
C SER A 247 14.29 24.07 51.84
N ARG A 248 15.48 24.14 52.42
CA ARG A 248 16.65 23.36 51.99
C ARG A 248 16.46 21.86 52.23
N ASP A 249 15.75 21.51 53.29
CA ASP A 249 15.45 20.12 53.67
C ASP A 249 14.38 19.50 52.76
N GLU A 250 13.36 20.27 52.35
CA GLU A 250 12.34 19.83 51.37
C GLU A 250 12.99 19.49 50.03
N GLN A 251 13.91 20.32 49.53
CA GLN A 251 14.64 20.05 48.29
C GLN A 251 15.52 18.78 48.40
N GLU A 252 16.11 18.50 49.56
CA GLU A 252 16.90 17.28 49.75
C GLU A 252 16.01 16.01 49.85
N VAL A 253 14.80 16.14 50.41
CA VAL A 253 13.78 15.07 50.42
C VAL A 253 13.23 14.82 49.01
N ASP A 254 12.90 15.87 48.26
CA ASP A 254 12.39 15.77 46.89
C ASP A 254 13.45 15.15 45.95
N PHE A 255 14.71 15.59 46.03
CA PHE A 255 15.81 14.98 45.27
C PHE A 255 16.00 13.49 45.61
N LYS A 256 15.82 13.10 46.88
CA LYS A 256 15.81 11.68 47.29
C LYS A 256 14.60 10.93 46.71
N LYS A 257 13.41 11.53 46.68
CA LYS A 257 12.19 10.93 46.08
C LYS A 257 12.37 10.75 44.57
N LEU A 258 12.76 11.80 43.85
CA LEU A 258 13.08 11.77 42.42
C LEU A 258 14.11 10.70 42.09
N LYS A 259 15.17 10.55 42.89
CA LYS A 259 16.16 9.47 42.72
C LYS A 259 15.58 8.07 42.94
N GLN A 260 14.65 7.90 43.89
CA GLN A 260 13.95 6.62 44.09
C GLN A 260 13.00 6.28 42.94
N ILE A 261 12.28 7.26 42.40
CA ILE A 261 11.44 7.10 41.20
C ILE A 261 12.32 6.69 40.01
N ARG A 262 13.40 7.45 39.76
CA ARG A 262 14.37 7.21 38.68
C ARG A 262 14.97 5.80 38.71
N ASN A 263 15.20 5.25 39.89
CA ASN A 263 15.73 3.90 40.09
C ASN A 263 14.70 2.76 39.86
N ARG A 264 13.40 3.06 39.78
CA ARG A 264 12.33 2.08 39.53
C ARG A 264 11.92 2.01 38.05
N MET A 265 12.23 3.05 37.28
CA MET A 265 11.91 3.20 35.86
C MET A 265 12.55 2.11 34.99
N ARG A 266 11.75 1.43 34.17
CA ARG A 266 12.20 0.51 33.12
C ARG A 266 12.50 1.27 31.82
N LYS A 267 13.17 0.61 30.87
CA LYS A 267 13.44 1.14 29.51
C LYS A 267 12.16 1.63 28.81
N THR A 268 11.07 0.88 28.95
CA THR A 268 9.73 1.22 28.42
C THR A 268 9.15 2.50 29.02
N ASP A 269 9.42 2.76 30.30
CA ASP A 269 8.93 3.96 31.00
C ASP A 269 9.72 5.19 30.54
N TRP A 270 11.03 5.06 30.36
CA TRP A 270 11.85 6.12 29.75
C TRP A 270 11.41 6.45 28.34
N LEU A 271 11.08 5.46 27.51
CA LEU A 271 10.52 5.69 26.18
C LEU A 271 9.17 6.40 26.24
N PHE A 272 8.29 6.06 27.20
CA PHE A 272 7.01 6.75 27.40
C PHE A 272 7.19 8.23 27.78
N LEU A 273 8.06 8.53 28.74
CA LEU A 273 8.32 9.92 29.15
C LEU A 273 9.03 10.73 28.06
N ASN A 274 9.95 10.11 27.31
CA ASN A 274 10.57 10.74 26.15
C ASN A 274 9.53 11.03 25.05
N ALA A 275 8.58 10.13 24.78
CA ALA A 275 7.49 10.38 23.85
C ALA A 275 6.55 11.51 24.35
N CYS A 276 6.25 11.55 25.65
CA CYS A 276 5.48 12.65 26.25
C CYS A 276 6.19 14.00 26.06
N ALA A 277 7.51 14.06 26.27
CA ALA A 277 8.31 15.25 25.98
C ALA A 277 8.33 15.58 24.46
N GLY A 278 8.52 14.59 23.59
CA GLY A 278 8.56 14.75 22.14
C GLY A 278 7.29 15.39 21.56
N VAL A 279 6.11 14.95 22.02
CA VAL A 279 4.81 15.57 21.64
C VAL A 279 4.77 17.07 21.97
N VAL A 280 5.33 17.46 23.12
CA VAL A 280 5.36 18.86 23.58
C VAL A 280 6.41 19.69 22.84
N GLU A 281 7.52 19.08 22.41
CA GLU A 281 8.70 19.81 21.91
C GLU A 281 8.81 19.89 20.39
N GLY A 282 8.39 18.87 19.65
CA GLY A 282 8.77 18.75 18.24
C GLY A 282 8.91 17.33 17.73
N ASP A 283 9.37 16.43 18.59
CA ASP A 283 10.06 15.21 18.19
C ASP A 283 9.11 14.03 17.93
N LEU A 284 8.93 13.73 16.65
CA LEU A 284 8.22 12.55 16.17
C LEU A 284 9.01 11.26 16.43
N ALA A 285 10.35 11.30 16.37
CA ALA A 285 11.19 10.11 16.54
C ALA A 285 11.12 9.55 17.97
N ALA A 286 10.91 10.39 18.99
CA ALA A 286 10.63 9.95 20.35
C ALA A 286 9.32 9.13 20.46
N ILE A 287 8.29 9.52 19.70
CA ILE A 287 6.99 8.83 19.67
C ILE A 287 7.10 7.53 18.87
N GLU A 288 7.77 7.57 17.72
CA GLU A 288 8.08 6.40 16.91
C GLU A 288 8.93 5.39 17.71
N ALA A 289 9.90 5.85 18.51
CA ALA A 289 10.69 4.99 19.40
C ALA A 289 9.80 4.28 20.44
N TYR A 290 8.88 4.99 21.10
CA TYR A 290 7.95 4.37 22.06
C TYR A 290 7.01 3.37 21.37
N LYS A 291 6.36 3.77 20.26
CA LYS A 291 5.53 2.87 19.43
C LYS A 291 6.31 1.64 18.96
N SER A 292 7.57 1.82 18.54
CA SER A 292 8.44 0.73 18.06
C SER A 292 8.73 -0.33 19.12
N SER A 293 8.61 0.02 20.41
CA SER A 293 8.82 -0.86 21.56
C SER A 293 7.57 -1.64 21.99
N GLY A 294 6.42 -1.44 21.34
CA GLY A 294 5.13 -2.00 21.77
C GLY A 294 4.53 -1.26 22.96
N GLY A 295 4.85 0.03 23.10
CA GLY A 295 4.29 0.87 24.16
C GLY A 295 2.79 1.12 23.98
N ASP A 296 2.03 0.97 25.05
CA ASP A 296 0.60 1.29 25.10
C ASP A 296 0.35 2.79 24.87
N ILE A 297 -0.34 3.12 23.78
CA ILE A 297 -0.68 4.50 23.40
C ILE A 297 -1.79 5.11 24.29
N ALA A 298 -2.59 4.26 24.93
CA ALA A 298 -3.59 4.66 25.93
C ALA A 298 -2.99 4.85 27.34
N ARG A 299 -1.70 4.55 27.54
CA ARG A 299 -1.00 4.73 28.83
C ARG A 299 -1.15 6.16 29.33
N GLN A 300 -1.53 6.28 30.59
CA GLN A 300 -1.70 7.53 31.30
C GLN A 300 -0.47 7.87 32.15
N LEU A 301 -0.12 9.15 32.22
CA LEU A 301 0.91 9.67 33.13
C LEU A 301 0.47 9.54 34.59
N THR A 302 1.33 8.95 35.42
CA THR A 302 1.17 8.85 36.88
C THR A 302 1.75 10.06 37.61
N ALA A 303 1.40 10.25 38.89
CA ALA A 303 1.87 11.38 39.69
C ALA A 303 3.41 11.43 39.85
N ASP A 304 4.07 10.28 40.02
CA ASP A 304 5.53 10.18 40.12
C ASP A 304 6.22 10.50 38.76
N GLU A 305 5.56 10.22 37.63
CA GLU A 305 6.05 10.56 36.29
C GLU A 305 5.88 12.05 35.97
N VAL A 306 4.75 12.66 36.34
CA VAL A 306 4.53 14.11 36.21
C VAL A 306 5.55 14.89 37.07
N GLN A 307 5.85 14.39 38.26
CA GLN A 307 6.91 14.94 39.11
C GLN A 307 8.31 14.80 38.48
N LEU A 308 8.60 13.69 37.78
CA LEU A 308 9.88 13.49 37.09
C LEU A 308 10.02 14.33 35.82
N LEU A 309 8.93 14.56 35.09
CA LEU A 309 8.87 15.46 33.92
C LEU A 309 8.93 16.95 34.30
N ASN A 310 8.56 17.31 35.53
CA ASN A 310 8.70 18.63 36.15
C ASN A 310 8.30 19.83 35.27
N ARG A 311 7.17 19.71 34.54
CA ARG A 311 6.66 20.74 33.62
C ARG A 311 5.14 20.81 33.67
N SER A 312 4.62 21.33 34.78
CA SER A 312 3.19 21.41 35.12
C SER A 312 2.32 22.24 34.14
N SER A 313 2.93 23.05 33.27
CA SER A 313 2.22 23.70 32.16
C SER A 313 1.84 22.74 31.03
N ALA A 314 2.54 21.61 30.90
CA ALA A 314 2.38 20.64 29.82
C ALA A 314 1.78 19.31 30.28
N PHE A 315 2.20 18.80 31.44
CA PHE A 315 1.86 17.46 31.93
C PHE A 315 0.98 17.50 33.19
N ASP A 316 0.01 16.60 33.24
CA ASP A 316 -0.89 16.36 34.37
C ASP A 316 -1.21 14.86 34.47
N VAL A 317 -1.73 14.43 35.61
CA VAL A 317 -2.03 13.02 35.88
C VAL A 317 -3.22 12.58 35.02
N GLY A 318 -3.14 11.39 34.43
CA GLY A 318 -4.16 10.88 33.51
C GLY A 318 -3.94 11.24 32.03
N PHE A 319 -3.02 12.17 31.72
CA PHE A 319 -2.75 12.53 30.31
C PHE A 319 -2.07 11.37 29.56
N THR A 320 -2.54 11.11 28.34
CA THR A 320 -1.94 10.15 27.39
C THR A 320 -1.24 10.89 26.24
N LEU A 321 -0.50 10.18 25.39
CA LEU A 321 0.12 10.76 24.19
C LEU A 321 -0.91 11.42 23.26
N VAL A 322 -2.12 10.87 23.15
CA VAL A 322 -3.22 11.45 22.37
C VAL A 322 -3.73 12.76 23.00
N HIS A 323 -3.89 12.82 24.33
CA HIS A 323 -4.28 14.05 25.02
C HIS A 323 -3.24 15.15 24.84
N LEU A 324 -1.95 14.82 24.94
CA LEU A 324 -0.85 15.74 24.68
C LEU A 324 -0.85 16.21 23.22
N ALA A 325 -1.06 15.31 22.26
CA ALA A 325 -1.07 15.66 20.83
C ALA A 325 -2.24 16.62 20.48
N ILE A 326 -3.42 16.42 21.08
CA ILE A 326 -4.54 17.37 20.98
C ILE A 326 -4.17 18.71 21.62
N ARG A 327 -3.68 18.70 22.87
CA ARG A 327 -3.33 19.90 23.65
C ARG A 327 -2.28 20.78 22.97
N PHE A 328 -1.30 20.17 22.30
CA PHE A 328 -0.22 20.84 21.58
C PHE A 328 -0.42 20.88 20.05
N GLN A 329 -1.66 20.63 19.57
CA GLN A 329 -2.08 20.75 18.16
C GLN A 329 -1.26 19.93 17.15
N ARG A 330 -0.70 18.80 17.60
CA ARG A 330 0.18 17.91 16.83
C ARG A 330 -0.62 16.97 15.93
N GLN A 331 -1.22 17.51 14.87
CA GLN A 331 -2.04 16.73 13.92
C GLN A 331 -1.23 15.64 13.21
N ASP A 332 0.06 15.90 12.96
CA ASP A 332 1.07 14.97 12.47
C ASP A 332 1.16 13.70 13.34
N MET A 333 1.39 13.90 14.64
CA MET A 333 1.54 12.84 15.62
C MET A 333 0.21 12.16 15.92
N LEU A 334 -0.88 12.93 16.00
CA LEU A 334 -2.22 12.45 16.31
C LEU A 334 -2.73 11.45 15.27
N ALA A 335 -2.47 11.66 13.98
CA ALA A 335 -2.84 10.71 12.92
C ALA A 335 -2.15 9.34 13.11
N ILE A 336 -0.87 9.34 13.47
CA ILE A 336 -0.08 8.12 13.71
C ILE A 336 -0.55 7.39 14.98
N LEU A 337 -0.85 8.14 16.05
CA LEU A 337 -1.34 7.61 17.31
C LEU A 337 -2.74 7.00 17.17
N LEU A 338 -3.68 7.66 16.50
CA LEU A 338 -5.04 7.12 16.28
C LEU A 338 -5.05 5.90 15.36
N THR A 339 -4.18 5.87 14.34
CA THR A 339 -4.03 4.70 13.46
C THR A 339 -3.53 3.49 14.26
N GLU A 340 -2.57 3.69 15.16
CA GLU A 340 -2.05 2.63 16.04
C GLU A 340 -3.12 2.12 17.03
N VAL A 341 -3.85 3.03 17.70
CA VAL A 341 -4.92 2.65 18.64
C VAL A 341 -5.99 1.81 17.95
N ASN A 342 -6.40 2.18 16.72
CA ASN A 342 -7.40 1.41 15.97
C ASN A 342 -6.86 0.05 15.49
N GLN A 343 -5.56 -0.07 15.19
CA GLN A 343 -4.94 -1.35 14.83
C GLN A 343 -4.76 -2.26 16.06
N GLN A 344 -4.20 -1.76 17.16
CA GLN A 344 -4.00 -2.54 18.39
C GLN A 344 -5.33 -2.97 19.06
N ALA A 345 -6.43 -2.24 18.83
CA ALA A 345 -7.76 -2.61 19.31
C ALA A 345 -8.47 -3.69 18.46
N ALA A 346 -8.02 -3.93 17.21
CA ALA A 346 -8.70 -4.79 16.24
C ALA A 346 -7.85 -5.94 15.67
N LYS A 347 -6.52 -5.89 15.80
CA LYS A 347 -5.58 -6.89 15.27
C LYS A 347 -4.45 -7.19 16.26
N CYS A 348 -4.10 -8.46 16.38
CA CYS A 348 -3.00 -8.94 17.20
C CYS A 348 -2.35 -10.17 16.56
N ILE A 349 -1.29 -9.92 15.79
CA ILE A 349 -0.47 -10.93 15.11
C ILE A 349 0.75 -11.31 15.98
N PRO A 350 1.44 -12.44 15.70
CA PRO A 350 2.63 -12.86 16.47
C PRO A 350 3.70 -11.77 16.63
N SER A 351 4.02 -11.06 15.53
CA SER A 351 5.08 -10.05 15.50
C SER A 351 4.79 -8.75 16.28
N MET A 352 3.54 -8.52 16.72
CA MET A 352 3.15 -7.41 17.59
C MET A 352 3.34 -7.72 19.09
N VAL A 353 3.29 -9.00 19.49
CA VAL A 353 3.24 -9.38 20.92
C VAL A 353 4.59 -9.22 21.63
N CYS A 354 5.71 -9.38 20.92
CA CYS A 354 7.04 -9.23 21.52
C CYS A 354 8.03 -8.51 20.59
N PRO A 355 7.98 -7.16 20.48
CA PRO A 355 8.79 -6.40 19.53
C PRO A 355 10.31 -6.61 19.67
N GLU A 356 10.82 -6.87 20.88
CA GLU A 356 12.23 -7.18 21.14
C GLU A 356 12.65 -8.55 20.57
N LEU A 357 11.73 -9.49 20.40
CA LEU A 357 11.96 -10.77 19.74
C LEU A 357 11.78 -10.65 18.22
N THR A 358 10.78 -9.91 17.76
CA THR A 358 10.61 -9.57 16.34
C THR A 358 11.84 -8.83 15.78
N GLU A 359 12.49 -8.01 16.60
CA GLU A 359 13.78 -7.36 16.31
C GLU A 359 14.94 -8.36 16.17
N GLN A 360 14.99 -9.40 16.99
CA GLN A 360 16.00 -10.47 16.84
C GLN A 360 15.76 -11.25 15.55
N ILE A 361 14.51 -11.55 15.19
CA ILE A 361 14.15 -12.19 13.92
C ILE A 361 14.60 -11.34 12.72
N ARG A 362 14.40 -10.01 12.72
CA ARG A 362 14.88 -9.12 11.65
C ARG A 362 16.41 -9.12 11.52
N ARG A 363 17.14 -9.22 12.63
CA ARG A 363 18.61 -9.33 12.61
C ARG A 363 19.08 -10.67 12.05
N GLU A 364 18.39 -11.76 12.37
CA GLU A 364 18.69 -13.08 11.81
C GLU A 364 18.44 -13.11 10.29
N ILE A 365 17.31 -12.56 9.83
CA ILE A 365 17.02 -12.37 8.40
C ILE A 365 18.15 -11.57 7.73
N ALA A 366 18.55 -10.43 8.31
CA ALA A 366 19.63 -9.60 7.77
C ALA A 366 21.01 -10.31 7.77
N ALA A 367 21.26 -11.22 8.71
CA ALA A 367 22.48 -12.04 8.76
C ALA A 367 22.46 -13.19 7.73
N SER A 368 21.30 -13.80 7.51
CA SER A 368 21.06 -14.86 6.52
C SER A 368 21.06 -14.39 5.06
N LEU A 369 21.01 -13.07 4.83
CA LEU A 369 21.03 -12.45 3.50
C LEU A 369 22.47 -12.26 2.99
N HIS A 370 22.76 -12.80 1.80
CA HIS A 370 24.07 -12.76 1.17
C HIS A 370 23.95 -12.35 -0.31
N GLN A 371 24.84 -11.48 -0.80
CA GLN A 371 24.97 -11.22 -2.24
C GLN A 371 25.84 -12.29 -2.90
N ARG A 372 25.39 -12.85 -4.03
CA ARG A 372 26.18 -13.81 -4.82
C ARG A 372 27.37 -13.11 -5.47
N LYS A 373 28.51 -13.82 -5.57
CA LYS A 373 29.70 -13.39 -6.30
C LYS A 373 29.70 -13.99 -7.70
N GLY A 374 30.05 -13.19 -8.70
CA GLY A 374 30.02 -13.56 -10.12
C GLY A 374 29.09 -12.64 -10.92
N ASP A 375 28.74 -13.05 -12.13
CA ASP A 375 28.05 -12.20 -13.12
C ASP A 375 26.54 -12.00 -12.84
N PHE A 376 25.98 -12.81 -11.94
CA PHE A 376 24.62 -12.66 -11.39
C PHE A 376 24.71 -12.34 -9.89
N ALA A 377 24.89 -11.06 -9.58
CA ALA A 377 25.09 -10.51 -8.24
C ALA A 377 23.79 -10.38 -7.41
N CYS A 378 22.87 -11.35 -7.55
CA CYS A 378 21.59 -11.35 -6.85
C CYS A 378 21.80 -11.68 -5.36
N TYR A 379 21.00 -11.08 -4.48
CA TYR A 379 20.95 -11.53 -3.09
C TYR A 379 20.20 -12.85 -2.95
N PHE A 380 20.49 -13.58 -1.87
CA PHE A 380 19.79 -14.80 -1.50
C PHE A 380 19.79 -15.01 0.03
N LEU A 381 18.78 -15.71 0.53
CA LEU A 381 18.70 -16.22 1.91
C LEU A 381 19.44 -17.55 2.06
N THR A 382 20.05 -17.81 3.22
CA THR A 382 20.63 -19.12 3.57
C THR A 382 19.60 -20.15 4.04
N ASP A 383 18.45 -19.73 4.59
CA ASP A 383 17.58 -20.59 5.41
C ASP A 383 16.12 -20.72 4.90
N PRO A 384 15.58 -21.95 4.75
CA PRO A 384 14.27 -22.21 4.15
C PRO A 384 13.10 -22.13 5.16
N VAL A 385 12.95 -21.01 5.87
CA VAL A 385 11.88 -20.85 6.86
C VAL A 385 10.51 -20.72 6.17
N THR A 386 9.49 -21.37 6.73
CA THR A 386 8.09 -21.32 6.27
C THR A 386 7.19 -21.15 7.49
N PHE A 387 6.19 -20.28 7.42
CA PHE A 387 5.26 -20.06 8.52
C PHE A 387 3.97 -20.88 8.33
N THR A 388 3.49 -21.47 9.43
CA THR A 388 2.22 -22.20 9.54
C THR A 388 1.53 -21.76 10.84
N LEU A 389 0.19 -21.84 10.86
CA LEU A 389 -0.57 -21.61 12.09
C LEU A 389 -0.46 -22.86 12.99
N PRO A 390 -0.16 -22.73 14.29
CA PRO A 390 0.02 -23.87 15.19
C PRO A 390 -1.29 -24.64 15.45
N ALA A 391 -1.21 -25.95 15.61
CA ALA A 391 -2.35 -26.83 15.90
C ALA A 391 -3.04 -26.48 17.22
N ASP A 392 -2.30 -25.98 18.22
CA ASP A 392 -2.77 -25.47 19.52
C ASP A 392 -3.97 -24.50 19.44
N ILE A 393 -4.25 -23.92 18.27
CA ILE A 393 -5.46 -23.11 18.05
C ILE A 393 -6.72 -23.98 18.22
N GLU A 394 -6.71 -25.24 17.79
CA GLU A 394 -7.87 -26.15 17.89
C GLU A 394 -8.21 -26.52 19.35
N ASP A 395 -7.24 -26.51 20.25
CA ASP A 395 -7.42 -26.74 21.69
C ASP A 395 -8.01 -25.52 22.43
N LEU A 396 -8.06 -24.33 21.82
CA LEU A 396 -8.65 -23.15 22.43
C LEU A 396 -10.20 -23.23 22.44
N PRO A 397 -10.89 -22.63 23.43
CA PRO A 397 -12.36 -22.55 23.42
C PRO A 397 -12.87 -21.86 22.14
N PRO A 398 -14.02 -22.28 21.54
CA PRO A 398 -14.46 -21.76 20.23
C PRO A 398 -14.56 -20.23 20.12
N ALA A 399 -15.07 -19.54 21.15
CA ALA A 399 -15.14 -18.07 21.18
C ALA A 399 -13.75 -17.40 21.27
N VAL A 400 -12.73 -18.12 21.75
CA VAL A 400 -11.32 -17.68 21.76
C VAL A 400 -10.68 -17.96 20.40
N GLN A 401 -11.01 -19.07 19.74
CA GLN A 401 -10.60 -19.34 18.35
C GLN A 401 -11.14 -18.26 17.39
N GLU A 402 -12.44 -17.97 17.44
CA GLU A 402 -13.09 -16.95 16.61
C GLU A 402 -12.40 -15.59 16.77
N LYS A 403 -12.17 -15.18 18.03
CA LYS A 403 -11.43 -13.96 18.37
C LYS A 403 -9.99 -13.97 17.87
N LEU A 404 -9.27 -15.07 18.01
CA LEU A 404 -7.89 -15.22 17.50
C LEU A 404 -7.86 -15.06 15.98
N PHE A 405 -8.78 -15.70 15.26
CA PHE A 405 -8.91 -15.57 13.81
C PHE A 405 -9.29 -14.15 13.40
N ASP A 406 -10.16 -13.46 14.14
CA ASP A 406 -10.46 -12.04 13.90
C ASP A 406 -9.27 -11.12 14.18
N GLU A 407 -8.45 -11.41 15.20
CA GLU A 407 -7.24 -10.63 15.51
C GLU A 407 -6.08 -10.90 14.52
N VAL A 408 -6.01 -12.06 13.84
CA VAL A 408 -4.85 -12.42 12.96
C VAL A 408 -5.15 -12.50 11.46
N LEU A 409 -6.37 -12.86 11.04
CA LEU A 409 -6.71 -13.05 9.62
C LEU A 409 -7.24 -11.78 8.96
N ASP A 410 -7.12 -11.71 7.65
CA ASP A 410 -7.87 -10.79 6.82
C ASP A 410 -9.17 -11.45 6.32
N ARG A 411 -10.27 -11.19 7.04
CA ARG A 411 -11.59 -11.76 6.73
C ARG A 411 -12.13 -11.30 5.38
N ASP A 412 -11.80 -10.08 4.94
CA ASP A 412 -12.27 -9.54 3.65
C ASP A 412 -11.53 -10.20 2.49
N VAL A 413 -10.20 -10.37 2.60
CA VAL A 413 -9.39 -11.09 1.59
C VAL A 413 -9.74 -12.58 1.56
N GLN A 414 -9.91 -13.23 2.71
CA GLN A 414 -10.37 -14.63 2.78
C GLN A 414 -11.70 -14.79 2.03
N LYS A 415 -12.67 -13.90 2.32
CA LYS A 415 -13.98 -13.90 1.68
C LYS A 415 -13.92 -13.68 0.17
N GLU A 416 -13.12 -12.74 -0.32
CA GLU A 416 -13.01 -12.49 -1.76
C GLU A 416 -12.34 -13.65 -2.52
N LEU A 417 -11.39 -14.35 -1.89
CA LEU A 417 -10.67 -15.49 -2.50
C LEU A 417 -11.37 -16.86 -2.34
N GLU A 418 -12.34 -16.99 -1.44
CA GLU A 418 -13.01 -18.26 -1.15
C GLU A 418 -14.53 -18.23 -1.42
N GLU A 419 -15.24 -17.18 -0.99
CA GLU A 419 -16.70 -17.05 -1.17
C GLU A 419 -17.08 -16.31 -2.45
N GLU A 420 -16.48 -15.13 -2.72
CA GLU A 420 -16.87 -14.32 -3.89
C GLU A 420 -16.32 -14.84 -5.22
N SER A 421 -15.32 -15.72 -5.18
CA SER A 421 -14.69 -16.37 -6.34
C SER A 421 -13.91 -17.61 -5.87
N PRO A 422 -13.98 -18.76 -6.56
CA PRO A 422 -13.30 -19.99 -6.15
C PRO A 422 -11.80 -19.95 -6.50
N VAL A 423 -11.02 -19.19 -5.74
CA VAL A 423 -9.58 -18.96 -5.97
C VAL A 423 -8.71 -19.78 -5.02
N ILE A 424 -9.07 -19.83 -3.72
CA ILE A 424 -8.49 -20.72 -2.70
C ILE A 424 -9.58 -21.64 -2.12
N ASN A 425 -9.19 -22.71 -1.43
CA ASN A 425 -10.06 -23.61 -0.63
C ASN A 425 -11.26 -24.27 -1.35
N TRP A 426 -11.45 -24.03 -2.65
CA TRP A 426 -12.53 -24.56 -3.49
C TRP A 426 -12.52 -26.09 -3.64
N SER A 427 -11.41 -26.74 -3.32
CA SER A 427 -11.28 -28.19 -3.33
C SER A 427 -11.52 -28.76 -1.94
N LEU A 428 -12.68 -29.41 -1.73
CA LEU A 428 -13.00 -30.15 -0.50
C LEU A 428 -11.97 -31.25 -0.20
N GLU A 429 -11.36 -31.83 -1.23
CA GLU A 429 -10.26 -32.79 -1.10
C GLU A 429 -9.05 -32.16 -0.42
N LEU A 430 -8.61 -30.98 -0.88
CA LEU A 430 -7.44 -30.33 -0.30
C LEU A 430 -7.77 -29.72 1.07
N GLY A 431 -8.86 -28.95 1.17
CA GLY A 431 -9.16 -28.12 2.34
C GLY A 431 -9.87 -28.82 3.51
N THR A 432 -10.25 -30.10 3.40
CA THR A 432 -11.00 -30.82 4.46
C THR A 432 -10.71 -32.33 4.55
N ARG A 433 -10.04 -32.92 3.54
CA ARG A 433 -9.63 -34.34 3.57
C ARG A 433 -8.11 -34.53 3.69
N LEU A 434 -7.35 -33.50 3.30
CA LEU A 434 -5.89 -33.44 3.30
C LEU A 434 -5.40 -32.15 4.01
N ASP A 435 -6.28 -31.54 4.80
CA ASP A 435 -6.11 -30.41 5.74
C ASP A 435 -5.30 -29.20 5.25
N SER A 436 -5.13 -29.09 3.95
CA SER A 436 -4.35 -28.07 3.24
C SER A 436 -5.15 -26.78 3.06
N ARG A 437 -5.96 -26.42 4.06
CA ARG A 437 -6.78 -25.20 4.07
C ARG A 437 -5.89 -23.98 4.24
N LEU A 438 -6.04 -23.01 3.34
CA LEU A 438 -5.26 -21.78 3.36
C LEU A 438 -5.99 -20.64 4.06
N TYR A 439 -5.26 -19.96 4.93
CA TYR A 439 -5.70 -18.83 5.73
C TYR A 439 -4.94 -17.55 5.30
N ALA A 440 -5.68 -16.50 4.97
CA ALA A 440 -5.14 -15.19 4.59
C ALA A 440 -4.76 -14.39 5.84
N LEU A 441 -3.47 -14.21 6.09
CA LEU A 441 -2.99 -13.39 7.21
C LEU A 441 -3.19 -11.90 6.91
N TRP A 442 -3.58 -11.14 7.94
CA TRP A 442 -3.70 -9.68 7.84
C TRP A 442 -2.33 -9.00 7.79
N ASN A 443 -2.22 -7.92 7.00
CA ASN A 443 -1.07 -7.02 7.02
C ASN A 443 -1.45 -5.54 6.85
N ARG A 444 -0.48 -4.65 7.03
CA ARG A 444 -0.67 -3.19 6.96
C ARG A 444 -0.96 -2.76 5.52
N THR A 445 -2.15 -2.19 5.29
CA THR A 445 -2.57 -1.65 3.98
C THR A 445 -1.85 -0.32 3.60
N ALA A 446 -0.64 -0.09 4.11
CA ALA A 446 0.08 1.20 4.08
C ALA A 446 1.16 1.26 2.98
N GLY A 447 0.97 0.49 1.90
CA GLY A 447 2.05 0.11 0.99
C GLY A 447 2.75 -1.18 1.44
N ASP A 448 3.80 -1.58 0.73
CA ASP A 448 4.72 -2.70 1.07
C ASP A 448 4.12 -4.12 1.29
N CYS A 449 2.79 -4.30 1.20
CA CYS A 449 2.06 -5.55 1.47
C CYS A 449 2.62 -6.82 0.80
N LEU A 450 3.26 -6.74 -0.38
CA LEU A 450 3.95 -7.88 -1.00
C LEU A 450 5.11 -8.41 -0.14
N LEU A 451 5.92 -7.49 0.40
CA LEU A 451 7.13 -7.80 1.18
C LEU A 451 6.74 -8.28 2.58
N ASP A 452 5.74 -7.63 3.17
CA ASP A 452 5.13 -8.08 4.41
C ASP A 452 4.53 -9.49 4.26
N SER A 453 3.80 -9.77 3.19
CA SER A 453 3.23 -11.10 2.94
C SER A 453 4.32 -12.17 2.74
N VAL A 454 5.42 -11.82 2.08
CA VAL A 454 6.56 -12.74 1.93
C VAL A 454 7.25 -13.02 3.26
N LEU A 455 7.49 -12.01 4.10
CA LEU A 455 8.06 -12.23 5.44
C LEU A 455 7.08 -12.87 6.42
N GLN A 456 5.77 -12.70 6.24
CA GLN A 456 4.75 -13.44 6.98
C GLN A 456 4.74 -14.92 6.60
N ALA A 457 4.68 -15.26 5.31
CA ALA A 457 4.66 -16.63 4.82
C ALA A 457 5.96 -17.42 5.09
N THR A 458 7.04 -16.73 5.48
CA THR A 458 8.35 -17.33 5.80
C THR A 458 8.68 -17.27 7.29
N TRP A 459 8.76 -16.07 7.88
CA TRP A 459 9.23 -15.83 9.25
C TRP A 459 8.13 -15.34 10.23
N GLY A 460 6.89 -15.15 9.77
CA GLY A 460 5.78 -14.67 10.60
C GLY A 460 5.83 -13.16 10.96
N ILE A 461 6.60 -12.35 10.24
CA ILE A 461 6.83 -10.92 10.54
C ILE A 461 6.60 -9.99 9.33
N TYR A 462 6.59 -8.68 9.57
CA TYR A 462 6.57 -7.64 8.51
C TYR A 462 7.97 -7.12 8.16
N ASP A 463 8.14 -6.57 6.96
CA ASP A 463 9.36 -5.85 6.53
C ASP A 463 9.37 -4.43 7.09
N LYS A 464 9.35 -4.33 8.43
CA LYS A 464 9.24 -3.08 9.18
C LYS A 464 10.35 -2.09 8.81
N ASP A 465 11.57 -2.60 8.68
CA ASP A 465 12.79 -1.80 8.53
C ASP A 465 13.29 -1.78 7.06
N SER A 466 12.43 -2.17 6.10
CA SER A 466 12.71 -2.20 4.65
C SER A 466 13.94 -3.04 4.24
N VAL A 467 14.26 -4.09 5.01
CA VAL A 467 15.40 -4.97 4.73
C VAL A 467 15.12 -5.74 3.43
N LEU A 468 13.95 -6.36 3.31
CA LEU A 468 13.59 -7.10 2.10
C LEU A 468 13.33 -6.15 0.91
N ARG A 469 12.73 -4.97 1.14
CA ARG A 469 12.56 -3.94 0.08
C ARG A 469 13.91 -3.52 -0.50
N LYS A 470 14.89 -3.24 0.35
CA LYS A 470 16.23 -2.86 -0.09
C LYS A 470 16.92 -4.02 -0.81
N THR A 471 16.89 -5.23 -0.25
CA THR A 471 17.47 -6.43 -0.89
C THR A 471 16.86 -6.71 -2.27
N LEU A 472 15.56 -6.48 -2.44
CA LEU A 472 14.86 -6.53 -3.72
C LEU A 472 15.36 -5.44 -4.68
N HIS A 473 15.43 -4.18 -4.25
CA HIS A 473 15.94 -3.07 -5.07
C HIS A 473 17.39 -3.31 -5.51
N ASP A 474 18.30 -3.60 -4.57
CA ASP A 474 19.72 -3.83 -4.85
C ASP A 474 19.91 -5.02 -5.82
N SER A 475 19.16 -6.12 -5.64
CA SER A 475 19.21 -7.29 -6.55
C SER A 475 18.69 -6.98 -7.94
N LEU A 476 17.56 -6.28 -8.05
CA LEU A 476 16.94 -5.92 -9.32
C LEU A 476 17.76 -4.87 -10.08
N HIS A 477 18.45 -3.97 -9.37
CA HIS A 477 19.39 -3.02 -9.94
C HIS A 477 20.66 -3.71 -10.45
N ASP A 478 21.37 -4.44 -9.58
CA ASP A 478 22.69 -5.02 -9.92
C ASP A 478 22.58 -6.15 -10.97
N CYS A 479 21.45 -6.86 -10.99
CA CYS A 479 21.14 -7.89 -12.01
C CYS A 479 20.19 -7.39 -13.10
N SER A 480 20.03 -6.08 -13.27
CA SER A 480 19.06 -5.43 -14.17
C SER A 480 19.00 -6.07 -15.56
N HIS A 481 20.13 -6.34 -16.21
CA HIS A 481 20.17 -6.92 -17.56
C HIS A 481 19.62 -8.36 -17.65
N TRP A 482 19.77 -9.18 -16.61
CA TRP A 482 19.21 -10.53 -16.54
C TRP A 482 17.68 -10.49 -16.43
N PHE A 483 17.17 -9.68 -15.50
CA PHE A 483 15.72 -9.54 -15.28
C PHE A 483 15.01 -8.80 -16.41
N TYR A 484 15.66 -7.78 -17.00
CA TYR A 484 15.19 -7.05 -18.18
C TYR A 484 14.86 -7.98 -19.35
N THR A 485 15.78 -8.90 -19.68
CA THR A 485 15.62 -9.85 -20.78
C THR A 485 14.38 -10.73 -20.57
N ARG A 486 14.24 -11.30 -19.36
CA ARG A 486 13.08 -12.12 -18.98
C ARG A 486 11.76 -11.33 -18.99
N TRP A 487 11.76 -10.10 -18.49
CA TRP A 487 10.59 -9.23 -18.50
C TRP A 487 10.16 -8.82 -19.92
N LYS A 488 11.11 -8.46 -20.78
CA LYS A 488 10.87 -8.05 -22.17
C LYS A 488 10.29 -9.19 -23.01
N GLU A 489 10.81 -10.41 -22.86
CA GLU A 489 10.21 -11.60 -23.48
C GLU A 489 8.78 -11.85 -22.96
N TRP A 490 8.55 -11.69 -21.66
CA TRP A 490 7.24 -11.91 -21.05
C TRP A 490 6.16 -10.90 -21.49
N GLU A 491 6.43 -9.59 -21.50
CA GLU A 491 5.47 -8.58 -22.03
C GLU A 491 5.25 -8.76 -23.54
N SER A 492 6.29 -9.14 -24.28
CA SER A 492 6.18 -9.45 -25.72
C SER A 492 5.30 -10.67 -25.98
N TRP A 493 5.39 -11.72 -25.17
CA TRP A 493 4.49 -12.86 -25.25
C TRP A 493 3.07 -12.53 -24.78
N TYR A 494 2.94 -11.83 -23.65
CA TYR A 494 1.65 -11.47 -23.06
C TYR A 494 0.81 -10.66 -24.06
N SER A 495 1.39 -9.63 -24.68
CA SER A 495 0.72 -8.84 -25.73
C SER A 495 0.27 -9.68 -26.94
N GLN A 496 1.14 -10.55 -27.44
CA GLN A 496 0.81 -11.48 -28.52
C GLN A 496 -0.33 -12.45 -28.17
N SER A 497 -0.45 -12.87 -26.90
CA SER A 497 -1.53 -13.76 -26.45
C SER A 497 -2.94 -13.16 -26.58
N PHE A 498 -3.06 -11.83 -26.63
CA PHE A 498 -4.31 -11.11 -26.92
C PHE A 498 -4.46 -10.71 -28.40
N GLY A 499 -3.60 -11.21 -29.30
CA GLY A 499 -3.57 -10.86 -30.71
C GLY A 499 -3.04 -9.45 -31.00
N LEU A 500 -2.44 -8.78 -30.01
CA LEU A 500 -1.93 -7.42 -30.14
C LEU A 500 -0.50 -7.43 -30.69
N HIS A 501 -0.38 -7.51 -32.01
CA HIS A 501 0.90 -7.34 -32.70
C HIS A 501 1.36 -5.88 -32.67
N PHE A 502 1.99 -5.46 -31.57
CA PHE A 502 2.77 -4.22 -31.50
C PHE A 502 4.26 -4.53 -31.33
N SER A 503 5.11 -3.60 -31.76
CA SER A 503 6.54 -3.58 -31.45
C SER A 503 6.87 -2.24 -30.85
N LEU A 504 7.33 -2.22 -29.60
CA LEU A 504 7.91 -1.02 -29.01
C LEU A 504 9.32 -0.82 -29.57
N ARG A 505 9.82 0.43 -29.50
CA ARG A 505 11.23 0.73 -29.81
C ARG A 505 12.10 0.44 -28.60
N GLU A 506 13.41 0.29 -28.82
CA GLU A 506 14.34 -0.04 -27.75
C GLU A 506 14.35 1.05 -26.65
N GLU A 507 14.27 2.32 -27.03
CA GLU A 507 14.24 3.44 -26.09
C GLU A 507 13.04 3.34 -25.13
N GLN A 508 11.86 2.99 -25.66
CA GLN A 508 10.66 2.84 -24.85
C GLN A 508 10.75 1.63 -23.90
N TRP A 509 11.29 0.49 -24.36
CA TRP A 509 11.56 -0.64 -23.46
C TRP A 509 12.51 -0.27 -22.31
N GLN A 510 13.48 0.62 -22.54
CA GLN A 510 14.39 1.10 -21.50
C GLN A 510 13.72 2.12 -20.55
N GLU A 511 12.83 2.98 -21.05
CA GLU A 511 12.01 3.90 -20.24
C GLU A 511 11.04 3.13 -19.32
N ASP A 512 10.28 2.18 -19.87
CA ASP A 512 9.35 1.33 -19.13
C ASP A 512 10.09 0.46 -18.09
N TRP A 513 11.27 -0.07 -18.43
CA TRP A 513 12.12 -0.79 -17.47
C TRP A 513 12.65 0.11 -16.35
N ALA A 514 13.14 1.31 -16.68
CA ALA A 514 13.63 2.26 -15.68
C ALA A 514 12.52 2.69 -14.70
N PHE A 515 11.27 2.76 -15.15
CA PHE A 515 10.12 2.95 -14.27
C PHE A 515 9.97 1.77 -13.28
N ILE A 516 10.01 0.52 -13.76
CA ILE A 516 9.93 -0.68 -12.91
C ILE A 516 11.08 -0.71 -11.87
N LEU A 517 12.32 -0.43 -12.28
CA LEU A 517 13.47 -0.33 -11.36
C LEU A 517 13.24 0.72 -10.25
N SER A 518 12.54 1.81 -10.57
CA SER A 518 12.25 2.90 -9.63
C SER A 518 11.15 2.57 -8.62
N LEU A 519 10.28 1.58 -8.89
CA LEU A 519 9.24 1.17 -7.94
C LEU A 519 9.86 0.59 -6.68
N ALA A 520 10.85 -0.31 -6.82
CA ALA A 520 11.51 -0.94 -5.68
C ALA A 520 12.18 0.05 -4.71
N SER A 521 12.79 1.13 -5.22
CA SER A 521 13.47 2.14 -4.37
C SER A 521 12.54 3.15 -3.69
N GLN A 522 11.31 3.33 -4.19
CA GLN A 522 10.32 4.22 -3.57
C GLN A 522 9.56 3.49 -2.44
N PRO A 523 9.66 3.90 -1.16
CA PRO A 523 8.95 3.25 -0.06
C PRO A 523 7.43 3.28 -0.24
N GLY A 524 6.73 2.20 0.10
CA GLY A 524 5.28 2.09 -0.05
C GLY A 524 4.76 1.98 -1.49
N ALA A 525 5.60 2.18 -2.53
CA ALA A 525 5.17 2.07 -3.92
C ALA A 525 4.77 0.64 -4.28
N SER A 526 3.67 0.51 -5.02
CA SER A 526 3.10 -0.76 -5.47
C SER A 526 4.09 -1.54 -6.33
N LEU A 527 4.17 -2.86 -6.12
CA LEU A 527 5.14 -3.74 -6.77
C LEU A 527 4.45 -4.68 -7.77
N GLU A 528 5.05 -4.80 -8.94
CA GLU A 528 4.57 -5.59 -10.09
C GLU A 528 5.17 -7.01 -10.15
N GLN A 529 4.71 -7.83 -11.11
CA GLN A 529 5.06 -9.26 -11.25
C GLN A 529 6.57 -9.52 -11.26
N THR A 530 7.34 -8.64 -11.90
CA THR A 530 8.81 -8.69 -11.94
C THR A 530 9.43 -8.76 -10.54
N HIS A 531 8.87 -8.05 -9.57
CA HIS A 531 9.36 -8.04 -8.19
C HIS A 531 9.11 -9.38 -7.49
N ILE A 532 8.00 -10.05 -7.78
CA ILE A 532 7.70 -11.40 -7.26
C ILE A 532 8.71 -12.41 -7.83
N PHE A 533 9.07 -12.28 -9.12
CA PHE A 533 10.10 -13.09 -9.75
C PHE A 533 11.47 -12.87 -9.10
N VAL A 534 11.90 -11.63 -8.85
CA VAL A 534 13.16 -11.35 -8.11
C VAL A 534 13.10 -11.89 -6.68
N LEU A 535 11.97 -11.74 -5.99
CA LEU A 535 11.77 -12.29 -4.65
C LEU A 535 11.91 -13.81 -4.62
N ALA A 536 11.40 -14.55 -5.62
CA ALA A 536 11.61 -16.00 -5.71
C ALA A 536 13.11 -16.37 -5.78
N HIS A 537 13.94 -15.55 -6.46
CA HIS A 537 15.40 -15.74 -6.49
C HIS A 537 16.06 -15.43 -5.13
N ILE A 538 15.62 -14.37 -4.44
CA ILE A 538 16.11 -14.01 -3.11
C ILE A 538 15.75 -15.09 -2.07
N LEU A 539 14.52 -15.61 -2.12
CA LEU A 539 14.08 -16.72 -1.27
C LEU A 539 14.63 -18.09 -1.71
N ARG A 540 15.32 -18.18 -2.86
CA ARG A 540 15.76 -19.43 -3.52
C ARG A 540 14.67 -20.51 -3.59
N ARG A 541 13.40 -20.14 -3.67
CA ARG A 541 12.25 -21.07 -3.70
C ARG A 541 11.10 -20.49 -4.52
N PRO A 542 10.25 -21.32 -5.13
CA PRO A 542 9.09 -20.83 -5.87
C PRO A 542 8.09 -20.04 -4.99
N ILE A 543 7.43 -19.07 -5.62
CA ILE A 543 6.28 -18.35 -5.05
C ILE A 543 5.05 -18.69 -5.91
N ILE A 544 3.97 -19.15 -5.28
CA ILE A 544 2.68 -19.38 -5.94
C ILE A 544 1.75 -18.24 -5.53
N VAL A 545 1.12 -17.58 -6.50
CA VAL A 545 0.16 -16.50 -6.27
C VAL A 545 -1.22 -16.95 -6.73
N TYR A 546 -2.17 -16.93 -5.80
CA TYR A 546 -3.60 -17.16 -6.03
C TYR A 546 -4.30 -15.80 -5.99
N GLY A 547 -5.04 -15.42 -7.03
CA GLY A 547 -5.63 -14.08 -7.08
C GLY A 547 -6.78 -13.94 -8.05
N VAL A 548 -7.66 -12.98 -7.80
CA VAL A 548 -8.85 -12.76 -8.64
C VAL A 548 -8.46 -12.48 -10.09
N LYS A 549 -8.96 -13.28 -11.05
CA LYS A 549 -8.72 -13.10 -12.50
C LYS A 549 -9.06 -11.67 -12.98
N TYR A 550 -10.04 -11.02 -12.33
CA TYR A 550 -10.49 -9.67 -12.65
C TYR A 550 -10.58 -8.78 -11.41
N TYR A 551 -10.16 -7.52 -11.52
CA TYR A 551 -10.45 -6.51 -10.50
C TYR A 551 -11.75 -5.77 -10.82
N LYS A 552 -12.63 -5.70 -9.82
CA LYS A 552 -14.00 -5.15 -9.92
C LYS A 552 -14.04 -3.72 -9.37
N SER A 553 -14.94 -2.89 -9.90
CA SER A 553 -15.31 -1.60 -9.29
C SER A 553 -16.10 -1.84 -8.00
N PHE A 554 -16.29 -0.78 -7.19
CA PHE A 554 -17.19 -0.82 -6.01
C PHE A 554 -18.67 -1.14 -6.35
N ARG A 555 -19.01 -1.31 -7.64
CA ARG A 555 -20.34 -1.73 -8.14
C ARG A 555 -20.36 -3.17 -8.66
N GLY A 556 -19.24 -3.89 -8.59
CA GLY A 556 -19.06 -5.22 -9.20
C GLY A 556 -18.72 -5.19 -10.69
N GLU A 557 -18.59 -4.03 -11.32
CA GLU A 557 -18.27 -3.89 -12.76
C GLU A 557 -16.78 -4.27 -12.97
N THR A 558 -16.46 -5.20 -13.86
CA THR A 558 -15.06 -5.54 -14.20
C THR A 558 -14.35 -4.32 -14.80
N LEU A 559 -13.28 -3.86 -14.14
CA LEU A 559 -12.44 -2.74 -14.62
C LEU A 559 -11.24 -3.23 -15.44
N GLY A 560 -10.73 -4.43 -15.16
CA GLY A 560 -9.66 -5.04 -15.92
C GLY A 560 -9.25 -6.42 -15.42
N TYR A 561 -8.30 -7.03 -16.12
CA TYR A 561 -7.69 -8.32 -15.79
C TYR A 561 -6.51 -8.14 -14.81
N THR A 562 -6.30 -9.06 -13.88
CA THR A 562 -5.07 -9.06 -13.04
C THR A 562 -4.05 -10.05 -13.62
N ARG A 563 -2.78 -9.64 -13.70
CA ARG A 563 -1.69 -10.49 -14.24
C ARG A 563 -0.91 -11.25 -13.16
N PHE A 564 -1.42 -11.31 -11.93
CA PHE A 564 -0.65 -11.78 -10.77
C PHE A 564 -0.77 -13.28 -10.50
N GLN A 565 -1.92 -13.91 -10.78
CA GLN A 565 -2.11 -15.35 -10.54
C GLN A 565 -1.08 -16.18 -11.34
N GLY A 566 -0.46 -17.17 -10.70
CA GLY A 566 0.50 -18.07 -11.33
C GLY A 566 1.64 -18.51 -10.42
N VAL A 567 2.65 -19.13 -11.04
CA VAL A 567 3.85 -19.65 -10.37
C VAL A 567 5.07 -18.83 -10.80
N TYR A 568 5.86 -18.37 -9.84
CA TYR A 568 7.10 -17.65 -10.03
C TYR A 568 8.27 -18.54 -9.62
N LEU A 569 9.05 -19.00 -10.61
CA LEU A 569 10.18 -19.91 -10.41
C LEU A 569 11.51 -19.13 -10.38
N PRO A 570 12.49 -19.52 -9.56
CA PRO A 570 13.81 -18.88 -9.52
C PRO A 570 14.73 -19.32 -10.68
N LEU A 571 14.27 -19.12 -11.93
CA LEU A 571 14.84 -19.66 -13.18
C LEU A 571 16.30 -19.26 -13.50
N LEU A 572 16.84 -18.21 -12.88
CA LEU A 572 18.22 -17.76 -13.08
C LEU A 572 19.22 -18.44 -12.11
N TRP A 573 18.74 -19.25 -11.17
CA TRP A 573 19.59 -20.12 -10.35
C TRP A 573 19.71 -21.53 -10.95
N GLU A 574 20.73 -22.28 -10.53
CA GLU A 574 20.75 -23.73 -10.73
C GLU A 574 19.66 -24.40 -9.89
N GLN A 575 18.92 -25.37 -10.44
CA GLN A 575 17.83 -26.07 -9.73
C GLN A 575 18.27 -26.74 -8.41
N SER A 576 19.57 -27.06 -8.28
CA SER A 576 20.24 -27.63 -7.12
C SER A 576 20.47 -26.63 -5.98
N PHE A 577 20.51 -25.33 -6.29
CA PHE A 577 20.68 -24.24 -5.32
C PHE A 577 19.36 -23.83 -4.68
N CYS A 578 18.22 -24.26 -5.24
CA CYS A 578 16.87 -23.86 -4.83
C CYS A 578 16.10 -24.94 -4.09
N TRP A 579 15.23 -24.52 -3.17
CA TRP A 579 14.34 -25.40 -2.42
C TRP A 579 13.01 -25.61 -3.17
N LYS A 580 12.53 -26.86 -3.15
CA LYS A 580 11.32 -27.30 -3.87
C LYS A 580 9.99 -26.97 -3.16
N SER A 581 10.04 -26.66 -1.87
CA SER A 581 8.87 -26.25 -1.07
C SER A 581 8.55 -24.77 -1.38
N PRO A 582 7.37 -24.43 -1.94
CA PRO A 582 7.02 -23.05 -2.28
C PRO A 582 6.53 -22.25 -1.06
N ILE A 583 6.28 -20.94 -1.25
CA ILE A 583 5.33 -20.17 -0.42
C ILE A 583 4.08 -19.78 -1.24
N ALA A 584 2.96 -19.51 -0.57
CA ALA A 584 1.71 -19.10 -1.19
C ALA A 584 1.32 -17.66 -0.79
N LEU A 585 0.84 -16.87 -1.76
CA LEU A 585 0.36 -15.50 -1.58
C LEU A 585 -1.03 -15.34 -2.19
N GLY A 586 -1.90 -14.60 -1.50
CA GLY A 586 -3.20 -14.15 -2.01
C GLY A 586 -3.10 -12.78 -2.66
N TYR A 587 -3.86 -12.53 -3.73
CA TYR A 587 -3.93 -11.21 -4.38
C TYR A 587 -5.38 -10.75 -4.67
N THR A 588 -5.73 -9.60 -4.10
CA THR A 588 -7.08 -9.00 -4.14
C THR A 588 -7.00 -7.48 -4.27
N ARG A 589 -7.70 -6.87 -5.22
CA ARG A 589 -7.95 -5.41 -5.30
C ARG A 589 -6.69 -4.48 -5.23
N GLY A 590 -5.50 -4.98 -5.54
CA GLY A 590 -4.23 -4.23 -5.40
C GLY A 590 -3.41 -4.55 -4.15
N HIS A 591 -3.86 -5.51 -3.34
CA HIS A 591 -3.28 -5.94 -2.07
C HIS A 591 -2.73 -7.37 -2.16
N PHE A 592 -1.69 -7.65 -1.38
CA PHE A 592 -1.17 -9.00 -1.15
C PHE A 592 -1.39 -9.42 0.29
N SER A 593 -1.68 -10.71 0.51
CA SER A 593 -1.73 -11.34 1.83
C SER A 593 -0.93 -12.65 1.81
N ALA A 594 -0.32 -13.03 2.94
CA ALA A 594 0.26 -14.36 3.08
C ALA A 594 -0.85 -15.41 3.15
N LEU A 595 -0.73 -16.50 2.38
CA LEU A 595 -1.59 -17.67 2.49
C LEU A 595 -0.81 -18.79 3.18
N VAL A 596 -1.23 -19.16 4.38
CA VAL A 596 -0.58 -20.18 5.20
C VAL A 596 -1.57 -21.27 5.60
N ALA A 597 -1.10 -22.49 5.79
CA ALA A 597 -1.90 -23.58 6.36
C ALA A 597 -1.78 -23.63 7.87
N MET A 598 -2.61 -24.47 8.49
CA MET A 598 -2.42 -24.92 9.87
C MET A 598 -1.44 -26.10 9.91
N GLU A 599 -0.74 -26.30 11.03
CA GLU A 599 0.01 -27.52 11.29
C GLU A 599 -0.97 -28.63 11.69
N ASN A 600 -0.88 -29.79 11.04
CA ASN A 600 -1.55 -31.00 11.52
C ASN A 600 -0.80 -31.60 12.72
N ASP A 601 -1.51 -31.86 13.81
CA ASP A 601 -1.12 -32.88 14.77
C ASP A 601 -1.37 -34.26 14.16
N GLY A 602 -0.32 -35.06 13.99
CA GLY A 602 -0.44 -36.44 13.50
C GLY A 602 -1.30 -37.27 14.46
N TYR A 603 -2.43 -37.78 13.97
CA TYR A 603 -3.49 -38.43 14.78
C TYR A 603 -3.00 -39.59 15.67
N ASP A 604 -1.88 -40.23 15.33
CA ASP A 604 -1.27 -41.32 16.10
C ASP A 604 -0.56 -40.88 17.39
N ASN A 605 -0.25 -39.58 17.58
CA ASN A 605 0.51 -39.07 18.74
C ASN A 605 -0.28 -39.09 20.08
N ARG A 606 -1.52 -39.59 20.11
CA ARG A 606 -2.25 -39.88 21.36
C ARG A 606 -1.80 -41.18 22.05
N GLY A 607 -0.81 -41.88 21.52
CA GLY A 607 -0.17 -43.04 22.15
C GLY A 607 0.97 -42.67 23.11
N ALA A 608 0.86 -43.05 24.39
CA ALA A 608 1.94 -42.89 25.38
C ALA A 608 3.06 -43.94 25.18
N GLY A 609 3.88 -43.77 24.14
CA GLY A 609 5.00 -44.66 23.81
C GLY A 609 6.04 -43.99 22.92
N ALA A 610 7.30 -44.41 23.04
CA ALA A 610 8.41 -43.78 22.32
C ALA A 610 8.45 -44.19 20.84
N ASN A 611 7.80 -43.40 19.96
CA ASN A 611 7.98 -43.53 18.51
C ASN A 611 9.34 -42.94 18.10
N LEU A 612 10.13 -43.72 17.35
CA LEU A 612 11.48 -43.35 16.90
C LEU A 612 11.54 -42.98 15.39
N ASN A 613 10.40 -42.96 14.72
CA ASN A 613 10.29 -42.50 13.34
C ASN A 613 10.59 -41.00 13.26
N THR A 614 11.34 -40.60 12.23
CA THR A 614 11.75 -39.20 12.02
C THR A 614 10.90 -38.44 11.02
N ASP A 615 9.97 -39.10 10.33
CA ASP A 615 9.04 -38.49 9.36
C ASP A 615 7.69 -38.09 10.00
N ASP A 616 7.30 -38.67 11.14
CA ASP A 616 6.01 -38.45 11.81
C ASP A 616 5.78 -36.97 12.23
N ASP A 617 6.84 -36.15 12.30
CA ASP A 617 6.81 -34.71 12.60
C ASP A 617 6.89 -33.80 11.34
N VAL A 618 6.53 -34.32 10.16
CA VAL A 618 6.52 -33.56 8.89
C VAL A 618 5.10 -33.25 8.44
N THR A 619 4.70 -31.98 8.52
CA THR A 619 3.43 -31.49 7.98
C THR A 619 3.57 -31.17 6.49
N VAL A 620 2.56 -31.53 5.69
CA VAL A 620 2.59 -31.39 4.22
C VAL A 620 1.33 -30.70 3.72
N THR A 621 1.47 -29.43 3.36
CA THR A 621 0.40 -28.64 2.74
C THR A 621 0.42 -28.85 1.23
N LEU A 622 -0.72 -29.21 0.64
CA LEU A 622 -0.90 -29.39 -0.79
C LEU A 622 -1.48 -28.12 -1.44
N LEU A 623 -0.66 -27.49 -2.28
CA LEU A 623 -0.95 -26.23 -2.95
C LEU A 623 -1.31 -26.50 -4.43
N PRO A 624 -2.56 -26.27 -4.87
CA PRO A 624 -2.99 -26.66 -6.22
C PRO A 624 -2.25 -25.87 -7.31
N LEU A 625 -1.67 -26.59 -8.27
CA LEU A 625 -1.02 -26.03 -9.46
C LEU A 625 -2.00 -25.83 -10.63
N VAL A 626 -3.30 -25.99 -10.37
CA VAL A 626 -4.42 -25.73 -11.28
C VAL A 626 -5.41 -24.79 -10.61
N ASP A 627 -6.19 -24.06 -11.41
CA ASP A 627 -7.36 -23.33 -10.90
C ASP A 627 -8.59 -24.25 -10.74
N SER A 628 -9.71 -23.69 -10.27
CA SER A 628 -10.99 -24.38 -10.06
C SER A 628 -11.65 -24.89 -11.35
N GLU A 629 -11.18 -24.47 -12.54
CA GLU A 629 -11.57 -25.01 -13.85
C GLU A 629 -10.64 -26.19 -14.26
N ARG A 630 -9.73 -26.61 -13.36
CA ARG A 630 -8.63 -27.56 -13.56
C ARG A 630 -7.58 -27.12 -14.60
N LYS A 631 -7.53 -25.84 -14.96
CA LYS A 631 -6.53 -25.32 -15.89
C LYS A 631 -5.20 -25.09 -15.17
N LEU A 632 -4.09 -25.52 -15.77
CA LEU A 632 -2.73 -25.28 -15.23
C LEU A 632 -2.47 -23.79 -14.96
N LEU A 633 -1.89 -23.50 -13.79
CA LEU A 633 -1.48 -22.15 -13.42
C LEU A 633 -0.32 -21.65 -14.29
N HIS A 634 -0.43 -20.41 -14.75
CA HIS A 634 0.57 -19.78 -15.60
C HIS A 634 1.94 -19.66 -14.90
N ILE A 635 3.01 -20.09 -15.58
CA ILE A 635 4.38 -19.95 -15.11
C ILE A 635 4.96 -18.63 -15.63
N HIS A 636 5.35 -17.72 -14.74
CA HIS A 636 5.79 -16.38 -15.11
C HIS A 636 7.25 -16.33 -15.56
N PHE A 637 7.55 -15.41 -16.48
CA PHE A 637 8.89 -15.10 -17.00
C PHE A 637 9.66 -16.28 -17.65
N LEU A 638 8.94 -17.26 -18.21
CA LEU A 638 9.51 -18.21 -19.16
C LEU A 638 10.06 -17.47 -20.39
N SER A 639 11.23 -17.92 -20.85
CA SER A 639 11.78 -17.55 -22.16
C SER A 639 11.08 -18.31 -23.28
N ALA A 640 11.30 -17.86 -24.52
CA ALA A 640 10.81 -18.53 -25.73
C ALA A 640 11.29 -20.00 -25.90
N GLN A 641 12.27 -20.47 -25.12
CA GLN A 641 12.79 -21.85 -25.15
C GLN A 641 12.22 -22.75 -24.06
N GLU A 642 11.81 -22.19 -22.91
CA GLU A 642 11.16 -22.95 -21.81
C GLU A 642 9.63 -23.02 -22.00
N MET A 643 9.08 -22.14 -22.83
CA MET A 643 7.68 -22.12 -23.20
C MET A 643 7.32 -23.30 -24.13
N GLY A 644 6.19 -23.95 -23.86
CA GLY A 644 5.80 -25.20 -24.54
C GLY A 644 4.33 -25.53 -24.35
N ASN A 645 3.97 -26.80 -24.60
CA ASN A 645 2.63 -27.32 -24.30
C ASN A 645 2.43 -27.53 -22.78
N GLU A 646 1.21 -27.88 -22.38
CA GLU A 646 0.84 -28.06 -20.96
C GLU A 646 1.65 -29.18 -20.28
N GLU A 647 2.00 -30.25 -21.02
CA GLU A 647 2.87 -31.34 -20.56
C GLU A 647 4.31 -30.87 -20.28
N GLN A 648 4.87 -30.03 -21.15
CA GLN A 648 6.19 -29.41 -20.96
C GLN A 648 6.18 -28.44 -19.78
N GLN A 649 5.10 -27.68 -19.58
CA GLN A 649 4.92 -26.80 -18.42
C GLN A 649 4.76 -27.59 -17.11
N GLU A 650 3.98 -28.68 -17.10
CA GLU A 650 3.90 -29.59 -15.95
C GLU A 650 5.27 -30.20 -15.64
N LYS A 651 6.01 -30.66 -16.65
CA LYS A 651 7.38 -31.18 -16.46
C LYS A 651 8.29 -30.14 -15.84
N LEU A 652 8.24 -28.88 -16.30
CA LEU A 652 9.01 -27.79 -15.71
C LEU A 652 8.61 -27.53 -14.25
N LEU A 653 7.31 -27.55 -13.91
CA LEU A 653 6.86 -27.46 -12.53
C LEU A 653 7.42 -28.62 -11.68
N ARG A 654 7.39 -29.86 -12.19
CA ARG A 654 7.98 -31.05 -11.52
C ARG A 654 9.50 -31.00 -11.36
N GLU A 655 10.20 -30.22 -12.19
CA GLU A 655 11.65 -29.98 -12.03
C GLU A 655 11.94 -28.94 -10.93
N TRP A 656 11.03 -28.00 -10.65
CA TRP A 656 11.24 -26.91 -9.68
C TRP A 656 10.48 -27.06 -8.35
N LEU A 657 9.46 -27.91 -8.28
CA LEU A 657 8.58 -28.12 -7.13
C LEU A 657 8.46 -29.62 -6.79
N ASP A 658 8.21 -29.92 -5.51
CA ASP A 658 7.86 -31.26 -5.05
C ASP A 658 6.38 -31.55 -5.40
N CYS A 659 6.10 -31.94 -6.66
CA CYS A 659 4.72 -32.12 -7.14
C CYS A 659 4.14 -33.52 -6.92
N CYS A 660 2.88 -33.59 -6.48
CA CYS A 660 2.05 -34.80 -6.47
C CYS A 660 0.80 -34.64 -7.35
N VAL A 661 0.06 -35.73 -7.54
CA VAL A 661 -1.32 -35.72 -8.07
C VAL A 661 -2.21 -36.38 -7.04
N THR A 662 -3.32 -35.75 -6.66
CA THR A 662 -4.27 -36.31 -5.69
C THR A 662 -5.09 -37.46 -6.27
N GLU A 663 -5.82 -38.20 -5.42
CA GLU A 663 -6.79 -39.22 -5.85
C GLU A 663 -7.93 -38.61 -6.67
N GLY A 664 -8.34 -37.37 -6.37
CA GLY A 664 -9.22 -36.56 -7.20
C GLY A 664 -8.60 -36.05 -8.51
N GLY A 665 -7.38 -36.45 -8.85
CA GLY A 665 -6.68 -36.11 -10.09
C GLY A 665 -6.23 -34.64 -10.17
N MET A 666 -5.87 -34.04 -9.04
CA MET A 666 -5.44 -32.63 -8.96
C MET A 666 -3.93 -32.54 -8.84
N LEU A 667 -3.27 -31.82 -9.76
CA LEU A 667 -1.85 -31.51 -9.67
C LEU A 667 -1.63 -30.48 -8.54
N ALA A 668 -0.74 -30.78 -7.59
CA ALA A 668 -0.43 -29.92 -6.46
C ALA A 668 1.07 -29.96 -6.12
N ALA A 669 1.59 -28.86 -5.58
CA ALA A 669 2.92 -28.79 -4.97
C ALA A 669 2.85 -29.06 -3.46
N MET A 670 3.79 -29.85 -2.95
CA MET A 670 3.97 -30.11 -1.53
C MET A 670 4.80 -28.99 -0.88
N GLN A 671 4.16 -28.14 -0.10
CA GLN A 671 4.84 -27.30 0.89
C GLN A 671 5.06 -28.14 2.16
N LYS A 672 6.30 -28.54 2.39
CA LYS A 672 6.71 -29.37 3.53
C LYS A 672 7.26 -28.47 4.66
N SER A 673 6.78 -28.71 5.88
CA SER A 673 7.16 -28.06 7.13
C SER A 673 7.41 -29.13 8.22
N SER A 674 8.08 -28.77 9.31
CA SER A 674 8.32 -29.71 10.41
C SER A 674 8.68 -28.97 11.69
N ARG A 675 7.99 -29.26 12.79
CA ARG A 675 8.18 -28.59 14.10
C ARG A 675 9.64 -28.61 14.57
N ARG A 676 10.36 -29.72 14.34
CA ARG A 676 11.80 -29.86 14.70
C ARG A 676 12.73 -28.96 13.89
N ARG A 677 12.25 -28.36 12.79
CA ARG A 677 12.99 -27.45 11.89
C ARG A 677 12.47 -26.01 11.93
N ASN A 678 11.39 -25.74 12.67
CA ASN A 678 10.88 -24.38 12.85
C ASN A 678 11.94 -23.52 13.58
N HIS A 679 12.14 -22.29 13.11
CA HIS A 679 13.23 -21.45 13.62
C HIS A 679 12.99 -21.03 15.08
N PRO A 680 13.93 -21.22 16.03
CA PRO A 680 13.65 -21.07 17.47
C PRO A 680 13.07 -19.73 17.90
N LEU A 681 13.49 -18.62 17.26
CA LEU A 681 12.94 -17.29 17.53
C LEU A 681 11.48 -17.14 17.04
N VAL A 682 11.13 -17.80 15.93
CA VAL A 682 9.76 -17.80 15.38
C VAL A 682 8.86 -18.65 16.28
N THR A 683 9.31 -19.84 16.70
CA THR A 683 8.59 -20.66 17.68
C THR A 683 8.34 -19.89 18.98
N GLN A 684 9.36 -19.23 19.55
CA GLN A 684 9.17 -18.41 20.75
C GLN A 684 8.22 -17.21 20.55
N MET A 685 8.13 -16.67 19.33
CA MET A 685 7.19 -15.58 19.01
C MET A 685 5.75 -16.09 18.91
N VAL A 686 5.54 -17.26 18.31
CA VAL A 686 4.23 -17.91 18.21
C VAL A 686 3.74 -18.35 19.59
N GLU A 687 4.59 -18.96 20.43
CA GLU A 687 4.22 -19.36 21.80
C GLU A 687 3.73 -18.17 22.64
N LYS A 688 4.49 -17.06 22.64
CA LYS A 688 4.09 -15.83 23.36
C LYS A 688 2.77 -15.24 22.86
N TRP A 689 2.46 -15.44 21.58
CA TRP A 689 1.20 -15.01 20.98
C TRP A 689 0.04 -15.96 21.33
N LEU A 690 0.26 -17.28 21.33
CA LEU A 690 -0.73 -18.25 21.83
C LEU A 690 -1.04 -18.06 23.31
N ASP A 691 -0.02 -17.80 24.14
CA ASP A 691 -0.19 -17.56 25.58
C ASP A 691 -1.18 -16.43 25.90
N ARG A 692 -1.28 -15.40 25.04
CA ARG A 692 -2.28 -14.34 25.15
C ARG A 692 -3.71 -14.89 25.11
N TYR A 693 -3.96 -15.91 24.28
CA TYR A 693 -5.27 -16.53 24.09
C TYR A 693 -5.51 -17.67 25.09
N ARG A 694 -4.49 -18.50 25.38
CA ARG A 694 -4.52 -19.52 26.44
C ARG A 694 -4.87 -18.93 27.82
N GLN A 695 -4.53 -17.65 28.06
CA GLN A 695 -4.87 -16.92 29.29
C GLN A 695 -6.29 -16.31 29.32
N ILE A 696 -7.04 -16.31 28.20
CA ILE A 696 -8.42 -15.82 28.16
C ILE A 696 -9.32 -16.87 28.82
N ARG A 697 -9.61 -16.67 30.10
CA ARG A 697 -10.69 -17.41 30.77
C ARG A 697 -12.02 -17.06 30.10
N PRO A 698 -12.89 -18.04 29.78
CA PRO A 698 -14.25 -17.72 29.37
C PRO A 698 -14.90 -16.90 30.49
N CYS A 699 -15.49 -15.77 30.14
CA CYS A 699 -16.41 -15.11 31.04
C CYS A 699 -17.59 -16.07 31.22
N ALA A 700 -17.85 -16.51 32.44
CA ALA A 700 -19.10 -17.19 32.74
C ALA A 700 -20.21 -16.19 32.47
N SER A 701 -20.91 -16.35 31.34
CA SER A 701 -22.25 -15.80 31.19
C SER A 701 -23.02 -16.20 32.45
N LEU A 702 -23.65 -15.22 33.10
CA LEU A 702 -24.58 -15.51 34.17
C LEU A 702 -25.55 -16.56 33.63
N SER A 703 -25.56 -17.75 34.23
CA SER A 703 -26.67 -18.65 34.02
C SER A 703 -27.87 -17.91 34.58
N ASP A 704 -28.84 -17.61 33.72
CA ASP A 704 -30.19 -17.47 34.24
C ASP A 704 -30.48 -18.78 34.99
N GLY A 705 -30.97 -18.64 36.22
CA GLY A 705 -31.31 -19.78 37.04
C GLY A 705 -32.60 -20.37 36.54
N GLU A 706 -32.51 -21.38 35.67
CA GLU A 706 -33.61 -22.34 35.55
C GLU A 706 -33.65 -23.10 36.88
N GLU A 707 -34.56 -22.66 37.76
CA GLU A 707 -34.87 -23.34 39.01
C GLU A 707 -35.49 -24.70 38.64
N GLU A 708 -34.78 -25.79 38.94
CA GLU A 708 -35.35 -27.15 38.84
C GLU A 708 -36.47 -27.26 39.89
N GLU A 709 -37.73 -27.10 39.46
CA GLU A 709 -38.89 -27.40 40.30
C GLU A 709 -38.98 -28.93 40.48
N ASP A 710 -38.72 -29.40 41.71
CA ASP A 710 -38.98 -30.78 42.13
C ASP A 710 -40.50 -31.07 42.06
N GLU A 711 -40.97 -31.75 41.01
CA GLU A 711 -42.31 -32.38 41.00
C GLU A 711 -42.23 -33.86 41.44
N ASP A 712 -42.82 -34.16 42.61
CA ASP A 712 -43.07 -35.52 43.11
C ASP A 712 -44.21 -36.22 42.32
N GLU A 713 -43.95 -37.34 41.62
CA GLU A 713 -44.91 -38.47 41.45
C GLU A 713 -44.25 -39.82 41.09
#